data_AF-A0A954EF81-F1
#
_entry.id   AF-A0A954EF81-F1
#
_cell.length_a   1.000
_cell.length_b   1.000
_cell.length_c   1.000
_cell.angle_alpha   90.00
_cell.angle_beta   90.00
_cell.angle_gamma   90.00
#
_symmetry.space_group_name_H-M   'P 1'
#
loop_
_entity.id
_entity.type
_entity.pdbx_description
1 polymer ?
#
loop_
_entity_poly.entity_id
_entity_poly.type
_entity_poly.pdbx_seq_one_letter_code
_entity_poly.pdbx_strand_id
1 'polypeptide(L)'
;MSSHLNSSQREILEGLGTILTDGKILENLPRAYERGSIVQDLLTNLTQDGGRCVTLTGSSGTGKTAIVYELAHQLAALDTGWSMVQITPTEFLKGTKYLGEWETQLSRVIEQIASPNKIILYIPALHEITTVGRSSSSDNNVASALVPHIEQGRVIILGESSEEELQEAYANNSALKRLFQLTTLKSTDDECTKNIAASVLEEEGLLANNAFLDRLFELSEFSQAGLENPGRIVGLLRQVLKARANIDELPTEQEILSVIEKSTGVSTHLLDDQVPLNLKEVRAFFENRVVGQPEAVNAAVDLITLIKARLTDPGKPYGVLMFVGPTGVGKTELARSLAEYCFGSPDRISRIDMSEFSTYDAFERLNGARGRAGVLTSMVRKQPFSIILLDEIEKAHINVYDICLQIFDAGRLTDGQGKTADFRRSIIIMTSNVGSQLSENPTFGFGQSDQVESLDTDIHRELGHTFRPEFINRIDRVVVFRPLTKESAERIARLEVTRVLQRSGVTGRNLSLNIEPSVYPLLLKEGYSRTFGARPLKRVIERLLLLPLARKLVTGRVTPESVIHMAAGKRQITISIESPYNEVDEPEETPKTAHNSELEGIQERIRNLEEATSLWAARKTNLLARTAIPGFWDNHEESGQVSDQIYRIEHAEKQLYLLHRDIDRFGKRKLTFDDLASIHLKTELLEQFQEDDESRLLGDVYLMISALARKGEPNEGVLRIAQMYSKWAKRFRLGMEVISDIQQATPFEDSIVLHIKGFGAAAYLYEERGVHEINRNDSRAQQKTRERLRVDVLPAECTRQLIQPGDATVEVSKISQGSGRLINKPLWNVRLVHSETMLSLQMNMAGEQHTIEERALPILATYVDAIQSRGAIDEGRIVRLYELGRAGVVRDRRTNIRSGHVDKIFAGHIDRFLRLPRFVTD
;
A
#
# COMPACT_ATOMS: atom_id res chain seq x y z
N MET A 1 -12.36 -31.97 -31.40
CA MET A 1 -13.70 -32.59 -31.29
C MET A 1 -14.72 -31.55 -31.70
N SER A 2 -15.54 -31.88 -32.69
CA SER A 2 -16.37 -30.96 -33.48
C SER A 2 -17.59 -30.46 -32.69
N SER A 3 -17.70 -29.15 -32.47
CA SER A 3 -18.96 -28.53 -32.03
C SER A 3 -20.00 -28.70 -33.14
N HIS A 4 -21.16 -29.26 -32.82
CA HIS A 4 -22.30 -29.48 -33.75
C HIS A 4 -22.98 -28.18 -34.22
N LEU A 5 -22.43 -27.02 -33.87
CA LEU A 5 -22.88 -25.69 -34.28
C LEU A 5 -22.35 -25.35 -35.67
N ASN A 6 -23.19 -24.80 -36.54
CA ASN A 6 -22.72 -24.25 -37.81
C ASN A 6 -21.91 -22.95 -37.58
N SER A 7 -21.09 -22.55 -38.55
CA SER A 7 -20.16 -21.41 -38.41
C SER A 7 -20.84 -20.09 -38.07
N SER A 8 -22.04 -19.84 -38.64
CA SER A 8 -22.84 -18.63 -38.40
C SER A 8 -23.43 -18.60 -36.98
N GLN A 9 -23.97 -19.73 -36.51
CA GLN A 9 -24.49 -19.87 -35.15
C GLN A 9 -23.39 -19.68 -34.12
N ARG A 10 -22.21 -20.27 -34.38
CA ARG A 10 -21.06 -20.19 -33.49
C ARG A 10 -20.58 -18.76 -33.31
N GLU A 11 -20.43 -17.99 -34.39
CA GLU A 11 -19.99 -16.59 -34.34
C GLU A 11 -20.95 -15.70 -33.52
N ILE A 12 -22.25 -15.91 -33.66
CA ILE A 12 -23.27 -15.16 -32.91
C ILE A 12 -23.26 -15.53 -31.42
N LEU A 13 -23.18 -16.83 -31.10
CA LEU A 13 -23.18 -17.32 -29.72
C LEU A 13 -21.90 -16.92 -28.97
N GLU A 14 -20.74 -16.95 -29.63
CA GLU A 14 -19.47 -16.43 -29.10
C GLU A 14 -19.53 -14.90 -28.88
N GLY A 15 -20.32 -14.17 -29.67
CA GLY A 15 -20.56 -12.74 -29.48
C GLY A 15 -21.44 -12.39 -28.28
N LEU A 16 -22.28 -13.34 -27.83
CA LEU A 16 -23.26 -13.16 -26.76
C LEU A 16 -22.80 -13.74 -25.42
N GLY A 17 -22.10 -14.86 -25.43
CA GLY A 17 -21.68 -15.57 -24.22
C GLY A 17 -20.59 -16.59 -24.48
N THR A 18 -20.43 -17.54 -23.56
CA THR A 18 -19.32 -18.52 -23.58
C THR A 18 -19.85 -19.92 -23.87
N ILE A 19 -19.34 -20.58 -24.92
CA ILE A 19 -19.72 -21.96 -25.27
C ILE A 19 -18.92 -22.92 -24.37
N LEU A 20 -19.57 -23.47 -23.34
CA LEU A 20 -18.91 -24.33 -22.34
C LEU A 20 -18.50 -25.69 -22.89
N THR A 21 -19.20 -26.19 -23.91
CA THR A 21 -18.88 -27.45 -24.60
C THR A 21 -17.81 -27.31 -25.68
N ASP A 22 -17.21 -26.11 -25.86
CA ASP A 22 -16.09 -25.94 -26.79
C ASP A 22 -14.80 -26.54 -26.23
N GLY A 23 -14.07 -27.33 -27.02
CA GLY A 23 -12.90 -28.07 -26.55
C GLY A 23 -11.85 -27.21 -25.83
N LYS A 24 -11.59 -25.96 -26.27
CA LYS A 24 -10.60 -25.09 -25.61
C LYS A 24 -11.05 -24.60 -24.24
N ILE A 25 -12.36 -24.35 -24.10
CA ILE A 25 -12.96 -23.89 -22.84
C ILE A 25 -13.12 -25.07 -21.90
N LEU A 26 -13.67 -26.17 -22.44
CA LEU A 26 -14.00 -27.40 -21.72
C LEU A 26 -12.79 -27.97 -20.98
N GLU A 27 -11.61 -28.03 -21.61
CA GLU A 27 -10.37 -28.52 -21.00
C GLU A 27 -9.96 -27.76 -19.72
N ASN A 28 -10.39 -26.49 -19.58
CA ASN A 28 -10.07 -25.64 -18.43
C ASN A 28 -11.20 -25.56 -17.40
N LEU A 29 -12.36 -26.19 -17.66
CA LEU A 29 -13.49 -26.18 -16.73
C LEU A 29 -13.27 -27.21 -15.61
N PRO A 30 -13.41 -26.79 -14.33
CA PRO A 30 -13.20 -27.70 -13.21
C PRO A 30 -14.26 -28.81 -13.19
N ARG A 31 -13.81 -30.01 -12.83
CA ARG A 31 -14.66 -31.20 -12.66
C ARG A 31 -15.52 -31.12 -11.39
N ALA A 32 -16.62 -31.88 -11.36
CA ALA A 32 -17.39 -32.13 -10.14
C ALA A 32 -17.31 -33.60 -9.72
N TYR A 33 -16.52 -33.87 -8.68
CA TYR A 33 -16.39 -35.19 -8.08
C TYR A 33 -17.56 -35.52 -7.15
N GLU A 34 -17.88 -36.82 -6.99
CA GLU A 34 -18.93 -37.33 -6.08
C GLU A 34 -20.35 -36.76 -6.33
N ARG A 35 -20.62 -36.18 -7.51
CA ARG A 35 -21.94 -35.61 -7.88
C ARG A 35 -22.60 -36.31 -9.08
N GLY A 36 -22.16 -37.53 -9.41
CA GLY A 36 -22.56 -38.25 -10.63
C GLY A 36 -24.07 -38.45 -10.77
N SER A 37 -24.78 -38.81 -9.70
CA SER A 37 -26.25 -39.00 -9.73
C SER A 37 -26.99 -37.73 -10.14
N ILE A 38 -26.62 -36.59 -9.55
CA ILE A 38 -27.24 -35.29 -9.84
C ILE A 38 -26.95 -34.88 -11.29
N VAL A 39 -25.73 -35.08 -11.78
CA VAL A 39 -25.37 -34.76 -13.16
C VAL A 39 -26.15 -35.62 -14.15
N GLN A 40 -26.33 -36.92 -13.87
CA GLN A 40 -27.13 -37.83 -14.70
C GLN A 40 -28.61 -37.45 -14.71
N ASP A 41 -29.16 -37.04 -13.56
CA ASP A 41 -30.53 -36.54 -13.48
C ASP A 41 -30.69 -35.25 -14.31
N LEU A 42 -29.73 -34.32 -14.24
CA LEU A 42 -29.75 -33.10 -15.06
C LEU A 42 -29.66 -33.41 -16.55
N LEU A 43 -28.74 -34.29 -16.93
CA LEU A 43 -28.57 -34.74 -18.31
C LEU A 43 -29.90 -35.29 -18.84
N THR A 44 -30.52 -36.23 -18.12
CA THR A 44 -31.81 -36.82 -18.49
C THR A 44 -32.91 -35.77 -18.61
N ASN A 45 -33.03 -34.87 -17.63
CA ASN A 45 -34.09 -33.85 -17.61
C ASN A 45 -33.96 -32.81 -18.74
N LEU A 46 -32.73 -32.45 -19.11
CA LEU A 46 -32.44 -31.43 -20.11
C LEU A 46 -32.43 -31.98 -21.55
N THR A 47 -31.97 -33.21 -21.77
CA THR A 47 -31.74 -33.74 -23.13
C THR A 47 -32.83 -34.67 -23.67
N GLN A 48 -33.79 -35.09 -22.85
CA GLN A 48 -34.93 -35.90 -23.30
C GLN A 48 -35.86 -35.12 -24.25
N ASP A 49 -36.66 -35.82 -25.05
CA ASP A 49 -37.68 -35.19 -25.90
C ASP A 49 -38.69 -34.42 -25.03
N GLY A 50 -38.81 -33.11 -25.26
CA GLY A 50 -39.59 -32.22 -24.39
C GLY A 50 -38.86 -31.81 -23.11
N GLY A 51 -37.51 -31.74 -23.15
CA GLY A 51 -36.63 -31.34 -22.05
C GLY A 51 -37.12 -30.12 -21.27
N ARG A 52 -36.93 -30.15 -19.96
CA ARG A 52 -37.45 -29.13 -19.04
C ARG A 52 -36.36 -28.15 -18.63
N CYS A 53 -36.74 -26.89 -18.42
CA CYS A 53 -35.85 -25.95 -17.78
C CYS A 53 -35.61 -26.37 -16.32
N VAL A 54 -34.37 -26.26 -15.85
CA VAL A 54 -33.99 -26.68 -14.49
C VAL A 54 -33.33 -25.51 -13.76
N THR A 55 -33.64 -25.36 -12.48
CA THR A 55 -32.94 -24.43 -11.58
C THR A 55 -32.20 -25.22 -10.50
N LEU A 56 -30.89 -25.04 -10.44
CA LEU A 56 -30.05 -25.46 -9.32
C LEU A 56 -30.16 -24.42 -8.19
N THR A 57 -30.65 -24.86 -7.04
CA THR A 57 -30.73 -24.04 -5.82
C THR A 57 -29.90 -24.66 -4.71
N GLY A 58 -29.49 -23.84 -3.75
CA GLY A 58 -28.78 -24.27 -2.54
C GLY A 58 -27.87 -23.17 -2.00
N SER A 59 -27.35 -23.36 -0.79
CA SER A 59 -26.43 -22.43 -0.15
C SER A 59 -25.18 -22.16 -1.00
N SER A 60 -24.49 -21.04 -0.73
CA SER A 60 -23.22 -20.74 -1.39
C SER A 60 -22.16 -21.79 -1.04
N GLY A 61 -21.41 -22.27 -2.04
CA GLY A 61 -20.37 -23.28 -1.85
C GLY A 61 -20.80 -24.75 -2.01
N THR A 62 -22.09 -25.07 -2.17
CA THR A 62 -22.54 -26.47 -2.34
C THR A 62 -22.13 -27.15 -3.67
N GLY A 63 -21.54 -26.38 -4.60
CA GLY A 63 -21.00 -26.88 -5.87
C GLY A 63 -21.93 -26.73 -7.08
N LYS A 64 -22.91 -25.82 -7.05
CA LYS A 64 -23.86 -25.56 -8.17
C LYS A 64 -23.15 -25.41 -9.51
N THR A 65 -22.25 -24.44 -9.62
CA THR A 65 -21.51 -24.14 -10.85
C THR A 65 -20.61 -25.31 -11.29
N ALA A 66 -20.00 -26.04 -10.33
CA ALA A 66 -19.17 -27.20 -10.65
C ALA A 66 -19.99 -28.33 -11.29
N ILE A 67 -21.21 -28.57 -10.81
CA ILE A 67 -22.13 -29.57 -11.39
C ILE A 67 -22.52 -29.19 -12.83
N VAL A 68 -22.71 -27.91 -13.11
CA VAL A 68 -22.98 -27.42 -14.48
C VAL A 68 -21.79 -27.68 -15.40
N TYR A 69 -20.57 -27.43 -14.93
CA TYR A 69 -19.37 -27.70 -15.71
C TYR A 69 -19.13 -29.20 -15.94
N GLU A 70 -19.41 -30.04 -14.94
CA GLU A 70 -19.38 -31.50 -15.12
C GLU A 70 -20.44 -31.97 -16.12
N LEU A 71 -21.62 -31.36 -16.14
CA LEU A 71 -22.62 -31.62 -17.17
C LEU A 71 -22.09 -31.26 -18.56
N ALA A 72 -21.40 -30.12 -18.73
CA ALA A 72 -20.78 -29.76 -20.00
C ALA A 72 -19.74 -30.80 -20.46
N HIS A 73 -18.93 -31.32 -19.53
CA HIS A 73 -18.01 -32.44 -19.78
C HIS A 73 -18.73 -33.70 -20.24
N GLN A 74 -19.82 -34.09 -19.59
CA GLN A 74 -20.60 -35.27 -19.99
C GLN A 74 -21.30 -35.09 -21.33
N LEU A 75 -21.86 -33.91 -21.63
CA LEU A 75 -22.49 -33.61 -22.91
C LEU A 75 -21.52 -33.78 -24.08
N ALA A 76 -20.28 -33.31 -23.90
CA ALA A 76 -19.20 -33.43 -24.89
C ALA A 76 -18.67 -34.87 -25.00
N ALA A 77 -18.49 -35.57 -23.88
CA ALA A 77 -17.95 -36.93 -23.85
C ALA A 77 -18.91 -37.98 -24.45
N LEU A 78 -20.22 -37.82 -24.25
CA LEU A 78 -21.26 -38.73 -24.74
C LEU A 78 -21.71 -38.43 -26.18
N ASP A 79 -21.14 -37.41 -26.83
CA ASP A 79 -21.49 -36.94 -28.18
C ASP A 79 -23.01 -36.80 -28.42
N THR A 80 -23.71 -36.25 -27.43
CA THR A 80 -25.18 -36.17 -27.40
C THR A 80 -25.79 -35.27 -28.50
N GLY A 81 -24.94 -34.49 -29.18
CA GLY A 81 -25.35 -33.44 -30.12
C GLY A 81 -25.79 -32.14 -29.45
N TRP A 82 -25.81 -32.07 -28.12
CA TRP A 82 -26.21 -30.87 -27.38
C TRP A 82 -25.01 -29.96 -27.09
N SER A 83 -25.21 -28.65 -27.24
CA SER A 83 -24.21 -27.63 -26.88
C SER A 83 -24.70 -26.78 -25.71
N MET A 84 -23.80 -26.43 -24.79
CA MET A 84 -24.13 -25.58 -23.63
C MET A 84 -23.50 -24.20 -23.80
N VAL A 85 -24.31 -23.15 -23.64
CA VAL A 85 -23.87 -21.75 -23.77
C VAL A 85 -24.18 -21.01 -22.47
N GLN A 86 -23.15 -20.52 -21.81
CA GLN A 86 -23.26 -19.66 -20.64
C GLN A 86 -23.54 -18.22 -21.09
N ILE A 87 -24.62 -17.61 -20.57
CA ILE A 87 -24.99 -16.21 -20.82
C ILE A 87 -25.37 -15.55 -19.49
N THR A 88 -24.84 -14.36 -19.22
CA THR A 88 -25.28 -13.53 -18.10
C THR A 88 -26.49 -12.69 -18.50
N PRO A 89 -27.45 -12.40 -17.60
CA PRO A 89 -28.64 -11.63 -17.97
C PRO A 89 -28.31 -10.22 -18.53
N THR A 90 -27.20 -9.63 -18.13
CA THR A 90 -26.70 -8.34 -18.64
C THR A 90 -26.20 -8.40 -20.09
N GLU A 91 -25.76 -9.56 -20.58
CA GLU A 91 -25.29 -9.73 -21.96
C GLU A 91 -26.42 -9.54 -22.98
N PHE A 92 -27.67 -9.80 -22.59
CA PHE A 92 -28.85 -9.49 -23.42
C PHE A 92 -29.03 -7.99 -23.69
N LEU A 93 -28.44 -7.11 -22.87
CA LEU A 93 -28.51 -5.66 -23.03
C LEU A 93 -27.29 -5.09 -23.78
N LYS A 94 -26.27 -5.91 -24.06
CA LYS A 94 -25.00 -5.45 -24.63
C LYS A 94 -25.22 -4.96 -26.06
N GLY A 95 -24.93 -3.67 -26.31
CA GLY A 95 -25.09 -3.03 -27.61
C GLY A 95 -26.43 -2.31 -27.80
N THR A 96 -27.31 -2.33 -26.81
CA THR A 96 -28.62 -1.68 -26.86
C THR A 96 -28.54 -0.29 -26.23
N LYS A 97 -28.96 0.75 -26.97
CA LYS A 97 -28.96 2.15 -26.53
C LYS A 97 -30.37 2.69 -26.36
N TYR A 98 -31.34 2.14 -27.07
CA TYR A 98 -32.72 2.60 -27.08
C TYR A 98 -33.68 1.58 -26.44
N LEU A 99 -34.76 2.09 -25.83
CA LEU A 99 -35.81 1.28 -25.19
C LEU A 99 -36.47 0.38 -26.26
N GLY A 100 -36.45 -0.94 -26.07
CA GLY A 100 -36.98 -1.95 -27.01
C GLY A 100 -35.94 -2.62 -27.94
N GLU A 101 -34.71 -2.09 -28.04
CA GLU A 101 -33.65 -2.75 -28.81
C GLU A 101 -33.21 -4.09 -28.21
N TRP A 102 -33.23 -4.18 -26.87
CA TRP A 102 -32.88 -5.41 -26.18
C TRP A 102 -33.91 -6.52 -26.37
N GLU A 103 -35.20 -6.19 -26.54
CA GLU A 103 -36.24 -7.17 -26.86
C GLU A 103 -36.03 -7.75 -28.25
N THR A 104 -35.61 -6.90 -29.20
CA THR A 104 -35.27 -7.32 -30.57
C THR A 104 -34.02 -8.19 -30.57
N GLN A 105 -32.99 -7.82 -29.81
CA GLN A 105 -31.79 -8.63 -29.65
C GLN A 105 -32.11 -9.98 -29.02
N LEU A 106 -32.86 -10.01 -27.92
CA LEU A 106 -33.29 -11.24 -27.26
C LEU A 106 -34.09 -12.14 -28.22
N SER A 107 -35.00 -11.58 -29.01
CA SER A 107 -35.76 -12.34 -30.02
C SER A 107 -34.83 -12.99 -31.05
N ARG A 108 -33.82 -12.27 -31.53
CA ARG A 108 -32.79 -12.83 -32.43
C ARG A 108 -32.00 -13.96 -31.76
N VAL A 109 -31.63 -13.81 -30.50
CA VAL A 109 -30.94 -14.88 -29.74
C VAL A 109 -31.83 -16.12 -29.67
N ILE A 110 -33.10 -15.93 -29.29
CA ILE A 110 -34.08 -17.00 -29.16
C ILE A 110 -34.27 -17.77 -30.48
N GLU A 111 -34.38 -17.07 -31.61
CA GLU A 111 -34.49 -17.72 -32.93
C GLU A 111 -33.29 -18.63 -33.26
N GLN A 112 -32.08 -18.26 -32.79
CA GLN A 112 -30.87 -19.05 -33.04
C GLN A 112 -30.72 -20.22 -32.08
N ILE A 113 -31.22 -20.12 -30.85
CA ILE A 113 -31.17 -21.21 -29.86
C ILE A 113 -32.42 -22.08 -29.83
N ALA A 114 -33.47 -21.70 -30.55
CA ALA A 114 -34.72 -22.44 -30.59
C ALA A 114 -34.53 -23.86 -31.15
N SER A 115 -35.31 -24.81 -30.63
CA SER A 115 -35.44 -26.16 -31.19
C SER A 115 -35.68 -26.11 -32.71
N PRO A 116 -34.95 -26.88 -33.54
CA PRO A 116 -34.26 -28.14 -33.22
C PRO A 116 -32.77 -28.03 -32.84
N ASN A 117 -32.24 -26.84 -32.54
CA ASN A 117 -30.79 -26.61 -32.48
C ASN A 117 -30.04 -27.26 -31.29
N LYS A 118 -30.69 -28.10 -30.46
CA LYS A 118 -30.10 -28.82 -29.31
C LYS A 118 -29.15 -27.94 -28.46
N ILE A 119 -29.61 -26.76 -28.06
CA ILE A 119 -28.83 -25.81 -27.24
C ILE A 119 -29.41 -25.71 -25.83
N ILE A 120 -28.54 -25.80 -24.83
CA ILE A 120 -28.86 -25.50 -23.42
C ILE A 120 -28.29 -24.14 -23.06
N LEU A 121 -29.15 -23.23 -22.63
CA LEU A 121 -28.77 -21.92 -22.14
C LEU A 121 -28.48 -21.97 -20.63
N TYR A 122 -27.23 -21.78 -20.22
CA TYR A 122 -26.84 -21.72 -18.83
C TYR A 122 -26.81 -20.27 -18.30
N ILE A 123 -27.53 -20.00 -17.21
CA ILE A 123 -27.63 -18.68 -16.57
C ILE A 123 -27.15 -18.77 -15.10
N PRO A 124 -25.95 -18.26 -14.75
CA PRO A 124 -25.36 -18.33 -13.40
C PRO A 124 -26.12 -17.59 -12.28
N ALA A 125 -27.01 -16.67 -12.63
CA ALA A 125 -27.78 -15.88 -11.68
C ALA A 125 -29.22 -15.74 -12.20
N LEU A 126 -29.96 -16.85 -12.18
CA LEU A 126 -31.26 -16.92 -12.84
C LEU A 126 -32.23 -15.86 -12.32
N HIS A 127 -32.16 -15.50 -11.05
CA HIS A 127 -33.05 -14.50 -10.43
C HIS A 127 -32.96 -13.11 -11.09
N GLU A 128 -31.79 -12.74 -11.63
CA GLU A 128 -31.58 -11.42 -12.25
C GLU A 128 -32.41 -11.21 -13.53
N ILE A 129 -32.87 -12.28 -14.20
CA ILE A 129 -33.72 -12.14 -15.39
C ILE A 129 -35.03 -11.40 -15.10
N THR A 130 -35.47 -11.38 -13.84
CA THR A 130 -36.68 -10.68 -13.41
C THR A 130 -36.46 -9.19 -13.15
N THR A 131 -35.22 -8.77 -12.92
CA THR A 131 -34.84 -7.38 -12.62
C THR A 131 -34.23 -6.67 -13.83
N VAL A 132 -33.50 -7.40 -14.67
CA VAL A 132 -32.85 -6.89 -15.88
C VAL A 132 -33.88 -6.55 -16.97
N GLY A 133 -33.70 -5.38 -17.60
CA GLY A 133 -34.60 -4.86 -18.64
C GLY A 133 -35.73 -3.96 -18.12
N ARG A 134 -35.89 -3.84 -16.80
CA ARG A 134 -36.89 -2.95 -16.19
C ARG A 134 -36.58 -1.48 -16.45
N SER A 135 -37.61 -0.70 -16.80
CA SER A 135 -37.53 0.76 -16.93
C SER A 135 -38.55 1.43 -16.01
N SER A 136 -38.41 2.72 -15.72
CA SER A 136 -39.41 3.47 -14.94
C SER A 136 -40.79 3.53 -15.60
N SER A 137 -40.88 3.16 -16.88
CA SER A 137 -42.08 3.21 -17.72
C SER A 137 -42.66 1.84 -18.10
N SER A 138 -41.97 0.73 -17.81
CA SER A 138 -42.43 -0.63 -18.14
C SER A 138 -41.89 -1.68 -17.17
N ASP A 139 -42.79 -2.57 -16.73
CA ASP A 139 -42.43 -3.76 -15.92
C ASP A 139 -41.88 -4.93 -16.77
N ASN A 140 -41.80 -4.74 -18.10
CA ASN A 140 -41.28 -5.76 -19.00
C ASN A 140 -39.79 -6.00 -18.70
N ASN A 141 -39.41 -7.26 -18.61
CA ASN A 141 -38.08 -7.71 -18.22
C ASN A 141 -37.69 -8.95 -19.05
N VAL A 142 -36.44 -9.39 -18.92
CA VAL A 142 -35.95 -10.55 -19.68
C VAL A 142 -36.80 -11.81 -19.41
N ALA A 143 -37.27 -11.99 -18.17
CA ALA A 143 -38.13 -13.13 -17.81
C ALA A 143 -39.44 -13.14 -18.60
N SER A 144 -40.15 -12.00 -18.69
CA SER A 144 -41.44 -11.94 -19.38
C SER A 144 -41.31 -12.19 -20.89
N ALA A 145 -40.17 -11.85 -21.48
CA ALA A 145 -39.87 -12.15 -22.88
C ALA A 145 -39.48 -13.62 -23.12
N LEU A 146 -38.82 -14.30 -22.15
CA LEU A 146 -38.44 -15.71 -22.27
C LEU A 146 -39.59 -16.69 -22.02
N VAL A 147 -40.53 -16.34 -21.13
CA VAL A 147 -41.64 -17.22 -20.70
C VAL A 147 -42.39 -17.90 -21.86
N PRO A 148 -42.83 -17.17 -22.92
CA PRO A 148 -43.56 -17.79 -24.03
C PRO A 148 -42.76 -18.86 -24.77
N HIS A 149 -41.43 -18.69 -24.87
CA HIS A 149 -40.55 -19.61 -25.57
C HIS A 149 -40.21 -20.85 -24.74
N ILE A 150 -40.15 -20.69 -23.42
CA ILE A 150 -40.00 -21.82 -22.49
C ILE A 150 -41.29 -22.66 -22.48
N GLU A 151 -42.47 -22.03 -22.44
CA GLU A 151 -43.77 -22.73 -22.48
C GLU A 151 -43.96 -23.56 -23.75
N GLN A 152 -43.47 -23.06 -24.88
CA GLN A 152 -43.50 -23.74 -26.17
C GLN A 152 -42.44 -24.84 -26.30
N GLY A 153 -41.58 -25.05 -25.28
CA GLY A 153 -40.46 -25.99 -25.34
C GLY A 153 -39.41 -25.62 -26.40
N ARG A 154 -39.38 -24.35 -26.82
CA ARG A 154 -38.43 -23.87 -27.83
C ARG A 154 -37.05 -23.64 -27.26
N VAL A 155 -36.96 -23.22 -26.00
CA VAL A 155 -35.71 -22.88 -25.31
C VAL A 155 -35.60 -23.70 -24.03
N ILE A 156 -34.43 -24.29 -23.81
CA ILE A 156 -34.10 -25.03 -22.59
C ILE A 156 -33.06 -24.22 -21.80
N ILE A 157 -33.36 -23.94 -20.55
CA ILE A 157 -32.55 -23.12 -19.66
C ILE A 157 -32.14 -23.94 -18.44
N LEU A 158 -30.85 -23.92 -18.13
CA LEU A 158 -30.30 -24.33 -16.85
C LEU A 158 -29.91 -23.07 -16.08
N GLY A 159 -30.55 -22.81 -14.95
CA GLY A 159 -30.21 -21.67 -14.10
C GLY A 159 -29.59 -22.12 -12.79
N GLU A 160 -28.74 -21.29 -12.19
CA GLU A 160 -28.41 -21.39 -10.76
C GLU A 160 -28.82 -20.11 -10.03
N SER A 161 -29.25 -20.26 -8.78
CA SER A 161 -29.54 -19.18 -7.83
C SER A 161 -29.37 -19.68 -6.40
N SER A 162 -29.25 -18.79 -5.43
CA SER A 162 -29.53 -19.16 -4.03
C SER A 162 -31.03 -19.36 -3.81
N GLU A 163 -31.40 -20.05 -2.72
CA GLU A 163 -32.81 -20.27 -2.39
C GLU A 163 -33.50 -18.93 -2.10
N GLU A 164 -32.82 -18.03 -1.38
CA GLU A 164 -33.34 -16.71 -1.03
C GLU A 164 -33.64 -15.85 -2.26
N GLU A 165 -32.68 -15.75 -3.19
CA GLU A 165 -32.83 -14.97 -4.42
C GLU A 165 -33.90 -15.54 -5.36
N LEU A 166 -34.05 -16.87 -5.37
CA LEU A 166 -35.05 -17.53 -6.20
C LEU A 166 -36.47 -17.30 -5.67
N GLN A 167 -36.67 -17.30 -4.36
CA GLN A 167 -37.97 -16.95 -3.76
C GLN A 167 -38.38 -15.52 -4.11
N GLU A 168 -37.43 -14.57 -4.10
CA GLU A 168 -37.68 -13.20 -4.54
C GLU A 168 -38.04 -13.13 -6.03
N ALA A 169 -37.33 -13.86 -6.89
CA ALA A 169 -37.65 -13.95 -8.32
C ALA A 169 -39.05 -14.53 -8.57
N TYR A 170 -39.46 -15.55 -7.81
CA TYR A 170 -40.79 -16.14 -7.91
C TYR A 170 -41.90 -15.22 -7.40
N ALA A 171 -41.63 -14.39 -6.40
CA ALA A 171 -42.57 -13.36 -5.95
C ALA A 171 -42.82 -12.31 -7.04
N ASN A 172 -41.78 -11.99 -7.83
CA ASN A 172 -41.87 -11.04 -8.94
C ASN A 172 -42.47 -11.62 -10.23
N ASN A 173 -42.28 -12.93 -10.48
CA ASN A 173 -42.86 -13.61 -11.64
C ASN A 173 -43.19 -15.08 -11.32
N SER A 174 -44.48 -15.33 -11.04
CA SER A 174 -44.96 -16.65 -10.63
C SER A 174 -44.88 -17.71 -11.74
N ALA A 175 -44.79 -17.31 -13.01
CA ALA A 175 -44.67 -18.25 -14.12
C ALA A 175 -43.37 -19.05 -14.05
N LEU A 176 -42.26 -18.44 -13.60
CA LEU A 176 -40.97 -19.11 -13.47
C LEU A 176 -41.04 -20.34 -12.56
N LYS A 177 -41.82 -20.29 -11.48
CA LYS A 177 -41.99 -21.40 -10.54
C LYS A 177 -42.63 -22.63 -11.16
N ARG A 178 -43.47 -22.45 -12.19
CA ARG A 178 -44.12 -23.55 -12.93
C ARG A 178 -43.23 -24.08 -14.07
N LEU A 179 -42.42 -23.21 -14.67
CA LEU A 179 -41.64 -23.54 -15.87
C LEU A 179 -40.29 -24.20 -15.57
N PHE A 180 -39.75 -23.98 -14.38
CA PHE A 180 -38.48 -24.55 -13.96
C PHE A 180 -38.67 -25.68 -12.96
N GLN A 181 -38.01 -26.81 -13.20
CA GLN A 181 -37.86 -27.87 -12.22
C GLN A 181 -36.77 -27.49 -11.22
N LEU A 182 -37.11 -27.49 -9.93
CA LEU A 182 -36.18 -27.16 -8.87
C LEU A 182 -35.34 -28.38 -8.47
N THR A 183 -34.02 -28.24 -8.47
CA THR A 183 -33.08 -29.23 -7.94
C THR A 183 -32.28 -28.59 -6.82
N THR A 184 -32.56 -28.99 -5.58
CA THR A 184 -31.92 -28.43 -4.39
C THR A 184 -30.68 -29.22 -3.99
N LEU A 185 -29.54 -28.53 -3.97
CA LEU A 185 -28.28 -29.06 -3.48
C LEU A 185 -28.15 -28.80 -1.99
N LYS A 186 -27.79 -29.85 -1.27
CA LYS A 186 -27.39 -29.78 0.14
C LYS A 186 -25.86 -29.74 0.25
N SER A 187 -25.38 -29.26 1.40
CA SER A 187 -23.98 -29.43 1.78
C SER A 187 -23.61 -30.91 1.71
N THR A 188 -22.35 -31.16 1.35
CA THR A 188 -21.78 -32.51 1.37
C THR A 188 -21.53 -32.93 2.82
N ASP A 189 -21.69 -34.21 3.11
CA ASP A 189 -21.21 -34.78 4.36
C ASP A 189 -19.67 -34.75 4.41
N ASP A 190 -19.11 -34.95 5.60
CA ASP A 190 -17.68 -34.78 5.84
C ASP A 190 -16.82 -35.76 5.02
N GLU A 191 -17.29 -37.00 4.84
CA GLU A 191 -16.57 -38.03 4.09
C GLU A 191 -16.57 -37.72 2.58
N CYS A 192 -17.73 -37.40 2.02
CA CYS A 192 -17.89 -36.93 0.65
C CYS A 192 -17.07 -35.67 0.39
N THR A 193 -17.05 -34.72 1.34
CA THR A 193 -16.26 -33.49 1.24
C THR A 193 -14.76 -33.78 1.14
N LYS A 194 -14.26 -34.71 1.97
CA LYS A 194 -12.85 -35.13 1.96
C LYS A 194 -12.50 -35.87 0.68
N ASN A 195 -13.38 -36.75 0.19
CA ASN A 195 -13.19 -37.44 -1.08
C ASN A 195 -13.12 -36.46 -2.26
N ILE A 196 -13.99 -35.44 -2.29
CA ILE A 196 -13.93 -34.38 -3.29
C ILE A 196 -12.59 -33.63 -3.21
N ALA A 197 -12.12 -33.29 -2.01
CA ALA A 197 -10.83 -32.62 -1.85
C ALA A 197 -9.65 -33.50 -2.30
N ALA A 198 -9.72 -34.81 -2.06
CA ALA A 198 -8.74 -35.79 -2.55
C ALA A 198 -8.71 -35.82 -4.07
N SER A 199 -9.87 -35.92 -4.73
CA SER A 199 -9.94 -35.92 -6.19
C SER A 199 -9.43 -34.61 -6.83
N VAL A 200 -9.66 -33.47 -6.18
CA VAL A 200 -9.10 -32.18 -6.63
C VAL A 200 -7.57 -32.16 -6.50
N LEU A 201 -7.00 -32.80 -5.48
CA LEU A 201 -5.54 -32.93 -5.36
C LEU A 201 -4.98 -33.91 -6.40
N GLU A 202 -5.68 -35.01 -6.66
CA GLU A 202 -5.29 -36.00 -7.67
C GLU A 202 -5.26 -35.41 -9.09
N GLU A 203 -6.21 -34.51 -9.41
CA GLU A 203 -6.24 -33.76 -10.68
C GLU A 203 -4.97 -32.92 -10.88
N GLU A 204 -4.38 -32.44 -9.79
CA GLU A 204 -3.12 -31.68 -9.76
C GLU A 204 -1.89 -32.59 -9.60
N GLY A 205 -2.06 -33.92 -9.67
CA GLY A 205 -1.00 -34.91 -9.54
C GLY A 205 -0.57 -35.23 -8.10
N LEU A 206 -1.36 -34.81 -7.10
CA LEU A 206 -1.02 -34.92 -5.68
C LEU A 206 -1.88 -35.99 -4.99
N LEU A 207 -1.23 -36.99 -4.38
CA LEU A 207 -1.90 -38.05 -3.63
C LEU A 207 -1.97 -37.70 -2.14
N ALA A 208 -3.17 -37.39 -1.64
CA ALA A 208 -3.41 -37.05 -0.24
C ALA A 208 -3.68 -38.30 0.63
N ASN A 209 -3.15 -38.30 1.86
CA ASN A 209 -3.53 -39.29 2.86
C ASN A 209 -4.72 -38.80 3.71
N ASN A 210 -5.41 -39.72 4.39
CA ASN A 210 -6.57 -39.38 5.22
C ASN A 210 -6.23 -38.38 6.33
N ALA A 211 -5.05 -38.50 6.96
CA ALA A 211 -4.62 -37.58 8.01
C ALA A 211 -4.51 -36.12 7.52
N PHE A 212 -4.00 -35.91 6.31
CA PHE A 212 -3.93 -34.60 5.69
C PHE A 212 -5.33 -34.06 5.37
N LEU A 213 -6.22 -34.89 4.82
CA LEU A 213 -7.59 -34.48 4.49
C LEU A 213 -8.41 -34.14 5.74
N ASP A 214 -8.25 -34.90 6.82
CA ASP A 214 -8.84 -34.61 8.13
C ASP A 214 -8.36 -33.24 8.62
N ARG A 215 -7.03 -33.01 8.57
CA ARG A 215 -6.47 -31.74 9.02
C ARG A 215 -6.88 -30.56 8.15
N LEU A 216 -6.91 -30.74 6.82
CA LEU A 216 -7.38 -29.73 5.88
C LEU A 216 -8.85 -29.38 6.13
N PHE A 217 -9.69 -30.38 6.40
CA PHE A 217 -11.10 -30.20 6.72
C PHE A 217 -11.27 -29.35 7.99
N GLU A 218 -10.56 -29.69 9.08
CA GLU A 218 -10.54 -28.90 10.31
C GLU A 218 -10.09 -27.45 10.08
N LEU A 219 -8.97 -27.25 9.38
CA LEU A 219 -8.44 -25.91 9.11
C LEU A 219 -9.35 -25.10 8.18
N SER A 220 -10.09 -25.77 7.28
CA SER A 220 -11.05 -25.12 6.40
C SER A 220 -12.16 -24.40 7.17
N GLU A 221 -12.46 -24.80 8.41
CA GLU A 221 -13.41 -24.10 9.27
C GLU A 221 -12.97 -22.67 9.58
N PHE A 222 -11.69 -22.38 9.58
CA PHE A 222 -11.19 -21.02 9.77
C PHE A 222 -11.16 -20.22 8.47
N SER A 223 -11.43 -20.82 7.32
CA SER A 223 -11.44 -20.15 6.03
C SER A 223 -12.80 -19.51 5.69
N GLN A 224 -12.89 -18.85 4.52
CA GLN A 224 -14.04 -18.17 3.91
C GLN A 224 -15.39 -18.41 4.60
N ALA A 225 -15.78 -17.48 5.50
CA ALA A 225 -17.05 -17.61 6.22
C ALA A 225 -18.24 -17.43 5.27
N GLY A 226 -19.31 -18.19 5.51
CA GLY A 226 -20.52 -18.17 4.69
C GLY A 226 -20.51 -19.12 3.48
N LEU A 227 -19.41 -19.83 3.21
CA LEU A 227 -19.40 -20.95 2.28
C LEU A 227 -19.70 -22.28 2.99
N GLU A 228 -20.51 -23.11 2.34
CA GLU A 228 -20.75 -24.50 2.72
C GLU A 228 -19.77 -25.46 2.03
N ASN A 229 -19.73 -26.70 2.51
CA ASN A 229 -18.97 -27.77 1.89
C ASN A 229 -19.67 -28.26 0.62
N PRO A 230 -18.91 -28.58 -0.46
CA PRO A 230 -17.45 -28.71 -0.51
C PRO A 230 -16.71 -27.42 -0.88
N GLY A 231 -17.42 -26.34 -1.24
CA GLY A 231 -16.82 -25.11 -1.74
C GLY A 231 -15.87 -24.42 -0.75
N ARG A 232 -16.11 -24.55 0.55
CA ARG A 232 -15.19 -24.06 1.60
C ARG A 232 -13.81 -24.71 1.52
N ILE A 233 -13.75 -26.04 1.57
CA ILE A 233 -12.48 -26.79 1.55
C ILE A 233 -11.78 -26.65 0.18
N VAL A 234 -12.54 -26.77 -0.92
CA VAL A 234 -11.98 -26.66 -2.29
C VAL A 234 -11.51 -25.24 -2.56
N GLY A 235 -12.24 -24.24 -2.07
CA GLY A 235 -11.86 -22.83 -2.17
C GLY A 235 -10.55 -22.53 -1.44
N LEU A 236 -10.40 -23.03 -0.21
CA LEU A 236 -9.14 -22.94 0.54
C LEU A 236 -8.01 -23.66 -0.21
N LEU A 237 -8.23 -24.90 -0.61
CA LEU A 237 -7.24 -25.73 -1.30
C LEU A 237 -6.72 -25.05 -2.58
N ARG A 238 -7.62 -24.52 -3.42
CA ARG A 238 -7.23 -23.79 -4.64
C ARG A 238 -6.45 -22.51 -4.34
N GLN A 239 -6.75 -21.81 -3.24
CA GLN A 239 -5.96 -20.65 -2.83
C GLN A 239 -4.55 -21.05 -2.40
N VAL A 240 -4.42 -22.16 -1.68
CA VAL A 240 -3.13 -22.72 -1.25
C VAL A 240 -2.30 -23.16 -2.46
N LEU A 241 -2.90 -23.91 -3.38
CA LEU A 241 -2.24 -24.38 -4.60
C LEU A 241 -1.79 -23.24 -5.53
N LYS A 242 -2.51 -22.10 -5.55
CA LYS A 242 -2.10 -20.92 -6.32
C LYS A 242 -0.98 -20.09 -5.67
N ALA A 243 -0.85 -20.16 -4.34
CA ALA A 243 0.07 -19.31 -3.59
C ALA A 243 1.47 -19.93 -3.40
N ARG A 244 1.63 -21.22 -3.72
CA ARG A 244 2.86 -21.99 -3.48
C ARG A 244 3.82 -21.96 -4.67
N ALA A 245 5.11 -22.13 -4.37
CA ALA A 245 6.18 -22.18 -5.37
C ALA A 245 6.52 -23.62 -5.80
N ASN A 246 6.48 -24.58 -4.88
CA ASN A 246 6.66 -26.01 -5.17
C ASN A 246 5.29 -26.60 -5.49
N ILE A 247 5.11 -27.26 -6.64
CA ILE A 247 3.80 -27.79 -7.08
C ILE A 247 3.74 -29.32 -6.94
N ASP A 248 4.89 -30.00 -6.79
CA ASP A 248 5.00 -31.46 -6.90
C ASP A 248 4.70 -32.22 -5.59
N GLU A 249 4.60 -31.53 -4.45
CA GLU A 249 4.35 -32.14 -3.13
C GLU A 249 2.99 -31.74 -2.57
N LEU A 250 2.50 -32.38 -1.51
CA LEU A 250 1.31 -31.88 -0.80
C LEU A 250 1.61 -30.56 -0.10
N PRO A 251 0.64 -29.63 -0.01
CA PRO A 251 0.80 -28.42 0.78
C PRO A 251 1.11 -28.75 2.24
N THR A 252 2.04 -28.02 2.83
CA THR A 252 2.33 -28.12 4.26
C THR A 252 1.25 -27.42 5.08
N GLU A 253 1.10 -27.83 6.35
CA GLU A 253 0.18 -27.16 7.28
C GLU A 253 0.49 -25.66 7.41
N GLN A 254 1.78 -25.28 7.43
CA GLN A 254 2.23 -23.89 7.49
C GLN A 254 1.78 -23.08 6.26
N GLU A 255 1.82 -23.66 5.06
CA GLU A 255 1.32 -23.00 3.84
C GLU A 255 -0.19 -22.76 3.92
N ILE A 256 -0.96 -23.77 4.38
CA ILE A 256 -2.41 -23.65 4.58
C ILE A 256 -2.73 -22.55 5.58
N LEU A 257 -2.08 -22.57 6.74
CA LEU A 257 -2.25 -21.58 7.80
C LEU A 257 -1.90 -20.16 7.34
N SER A 258 -0.84 -19.99 6.54
CA SER A 258 -0.45 -18.69 6.00
C SER A 258 -1.51 -18.08 5.08
N VAL A 259 -2.21 -18.91 4.30
CA VAL A 259 -3.30 -18.48 3.41
C VAL A 259 -4.55 -18.12 4.22
N ILE A 260 -4.84 -18.90 5.27
CA ILE A 260 -5.93 -18.58 6.22
C ILE A 260 -5.64 -17.24 6.91
N GLU A 261 -4.42 -17.02 7.42
CA GLU A 261 -4.03 -15.77 8.08
C GLU A 261 -4.15 -14.57 7.13
N LYS A 262 -3.68 -14.68 5.88
CA LYS A 262 -3.80 -13.61 4.88
C LYS A 262 -5.26 -13.28 4.53
N SER A 263 -6.12 -14.29 4.43
CA SER A 263 -7.52 -14.10 4.03
C SER A 263 -8.41 -13.63 5.19
N THR A 264 -8.15 -14.11 6.40
CA THR A 264 -9.03 -13.91 7.57
C THR A 264 -8.48 -12.87 8.54
N GLY A 265 -7.16 -12.69 8.57
CA GLY A 265 -6.43 -11.96 9.60
C GLY A 265 -6.15 -12.77 10.86
N VAL A 266 -6.75 -13.96 11.04
CA VAL A 266 -6.55 -14.75 12.27
C VAL A 266 -5.10 -15.18 12.36
N SER A 267 -4.43 -14.84 13.48
CA SER A 267 -3.01 -15.09 13.65
C SER A 267 -2.68 -16.58 13.55
N THR A 268 -1.61 -16.92 12.81
CA THR A 268 -1.03 -18.28 12.78
C THR A 268 -0.72 -18.80 14.19
N HIS A 269 -0.28 -17.94 15.10
CA HIS A 269 -0.04 -18.31 16.50
C HIS A 269 -1.29 -18.76 17.25
N LEU A 270 -2.50 -18.38 16.80
CA LEU A 270 -3.76 -18.86 17.36
C LEU A 270 -4.26 -20.13 16.67
N LEU A 271 -3.97 -20.30 15.39
CA LEU A 271 -4.47 -21.42 14.58
C LEU A 271 -3.60 -22.68 14.67
N ASP A 272 -2.28 -22.52 14.81
CA ASP A 272 -1.31 -23.63 14.79
C ASP A 272 -1.28 -24.36 16.14
N ASP A 273 -1.90 -25.54 16.24
CA ASP A 273 -1.97 -26.29 17.50
C ASP A 273 -0.59 -26.80 17.97
N GLN A 274 0.41 -26.86 17.09
CA GLN A 274 1.75 -27.36 17.40
C GLN A 274 2.60 -26.32 18.12
N VAL A 275 2.30 -25.03 17.93
CA VAL A 275 3.05 -23.93 18.55
C VAL A 275 2.43 -23.55 19.88
N PRO A 276 3.10 -23.79 21.03
CA PRO A 276 2.56 -23.41 22.33
C PRO A 276 2.51 -21.88 22.47
N LEU A 277 1.48 -21.39 23.15
CA LEU A 277 1.30 -19.97 23.38
C LEU A 277 2.07 -19.54 24.65
N ASN A 278 2.98 -18.58 24.51
CA ASN A 278 3.66 -18.01 25.68
C ASN A 278 2.76 -16.98 26.38
N LEU A 279 2.02 -17.44 27.40
CA LEU A 279 1.09 -16.59 28.16
C LEU A 279 1.74 -15.36 28.79
N LYS A 280 3.06 -15.39 29.09
CA LYS A 280 3.78 -14.22 29.61
C LYS A 280 3.93 -13.14 28.54
N GLU A 281 4.24 -13.53 27.31
CA GLU A 281 4.34 -12.61 26.16
C GLU A 281 2.97 -12.06 25.78
N VAL A 282 1.93 -12.91 25.77
CA VAL A 282 0.55 -12.47 25.53
C VAL A 282 0.13 -11.44 26.56
N ARG A 283 0.34 -11.73 27.85
CA ARG A 283 0.08 -10.78 28.93
C ARG A 283 0.85 -9.46 28.73
N ALA A 284 2.15 -9.53 28.46
CA ALA A 284 2.98 -8.35 28.23
C ALA A 284 2.48 -7.51 27.05
N PHE A 285 2.00 -8.13 25.97
CA PHE A 285 1.41 -7.43 24.83
C PHE A 285 0.23 -6.55 25.25
N PHE A 286 -0.66 -7.05 26.11
CA PHE A 286 -1.81 -6.30 26.62
C PHE A 286 -1.41 -5.28 27.70
N GLU A 287 -0.55 -5.63 28.65
CA GLU A 287 -0.13 -4.73 29.75
C GLU A 287 0.65 -3.51 29.24
N ASN A 288 1.33 -3.63 28.10
CA ASN A 288 2.01 -2.51 27.45
C ASN A 288 1.05 -1.49 26.82
N ARG A 289 -0.20 -1.89 26.51
CA ARG A 289 -1.22 -1.03 25.88
C ARG A 289 -2.32 -0.61 26.87
N VAL A 290 -2.77 -1.52 27.72
CA VAL A 290 -3.85 -1.35 28.70
C VAL A 290 -3.25 -1.28 30.10
N VAL A 291 -3.06 -0.06 30.59
CA VAL A 291 -2.34 0.20 31.84
C VAL A 291 -3.31 0.28 33.03
N GLY A 292 -2.95 -0.39 34.13
CA GLY A 292 -3.68 -0.29 35.41
C GLY A 292 -4.99 -1.09 35.46
N GLN A 293 -5.21 -2.02 34.52
CA GLN A 293 -6.43 -2.84 34.43
C GLN A 293 -6.09 -4.34 34.39
N PRO A 294 -5.53 -4.92 35.47
CA PRO A 294 -5.07 -6.31 35.47
C PRO A 294 -6.20 -7.33 35.23
N GLU A 295 -7.41 -7.07 35.74
CA GLU A 295 -8.59 -7.92 35.51
C GLU A 295 -9.01 -7.95 34.04
N ALA A 296 -8.94 -6.80 33.36
CA ALA A 296 -9.27 -6.70 31.95
C ALA A 296 -8.22 -7.40 31.07
N VAL A 297 -6.94 -7.28 31.44
CA VAL A 297 -5.86 -8.05 30.82
C VAL A 297 -6.03 -9.55 31.05
N ASN A 298 -6.35 -9.98 32.27
CA ASN A 298 -6.61 -11.39 32.57
C ASN A 298 -7.77 -11.92 31.73
N ALA A 299 -8.87 -11.17 31.60
CA ALA A 299 -9.99 -11.56 30.77
C ALA A 299 -9.61 -11.76 29.29
N ALA A 300 -8.77 -10.89 28.73
CA ALA A 300 -8.27 -11.04 27.37
C ALA A 300 -7.34 -12.26 27.22
N VAL A 301 -6.43 -12.48 28.16
CA VAL A 301 -5.53 -13.64 28.16
C VAL A 301 -6.32 -14.94 28.29
N ASP A 302 -7.31 -15.00 29.16
CA ASP A 302 -8.17 -16.17 29.35
C ASP A 302 -8.96 -16.48 28.07
N LEU A 303 -9.56 -15.45 27.44
CA LEU A 303 -10.27 -15.61 26.17
C LEU A 303 -9.35 -16.15 25.06
N ILE A 304 -8.15 -15.56 24.92
CA ILE A 304 -7.16 -16.01 23.93
C ILE A 304 -6.73 -17.46 24.21
N THR A 305 -6.59 -17.83 25.48
CA THR A 305 -6.24 -19.19 25.88
C THR A 305 -7.35 -20.17 25.50
N LEU A 306 -8.62 -19.81 25.71
CA LEU A 306 -9.77 -20.63 25.30
C LEU A 306 -9.85 -20.79 23.79
N ILE A 307 -9.64 -19.71 23.03
CA ILE A 307 -9.61 -19.74 21.55
C ILE A 307 -8.47 -20.64 21.07
N LYS A 308 -7.25 -20.44 21.59
CA LYS A 308 -6.07 -21.24 21.22
C LYS A 308 -6.23 -22.72 21.55
N ALA A 309 -6.86 -23.03 22.69
CA ALA A 309 -7.13 -24.41 23.09
C ALA A 309 -8.34 -25.02 22.38
N ARG A 310 -9.05 -24.26 21.52
CA ARG A 310 -10.30 -24.65 20.85
C ARG A 310 -11.38 -25.13 21.84
N LEU A 311 -11.43 -24.51 23.02
CA LEU A 311 -12.39 -24.83 24.09
C LEU A 311 -13.60 -23.89 24.13
N THR A 312 -13.75 -23.03 23.12
CA THR A 312 -14.93 -22.19 22.93
C THR A 312 -16.10 -22.99 22.34
N ASP A 313 -17.33 -22.62 22.66
CA ASP A 313 -18.53 -23.23 22.07
C ASP A 313 -18.60 -22.92 20.55
N PRO A 314 -18.56 -23.93 19.66
CA PRO A 314 -18.54 -23.71 18.21
C PRO A 314 -19.87 -23.18 17.66
N GLY A 315 -20.95 -23.22 18.46
CA GLY A 315 -22.26 -22.66 18.11
C GLY A 315 -22.39 -21.16 18.41
N LYS A 316 -21.45 -20.57 19.15
CA LYS A 316 -21.55 -19.21 19.69
C LYS A 316 -20.37 -18.34 19.24
N PRO A 317 -20.44 -17.01 19.43
CA PRO A 317 -19.28 -16.14 19.26
C PRO A 317 -18.11 -16.61 20.13
N TYR A 318 -16.87 -16.30 19.74
CA TYR A 318 -15.66 -16.69 20.50
C TYR A 318 -15.69 -16.19 21.95
N GLY A 319 -16.33 -15.06 22.18
CA GLY A 319 -16.64 -14.56 23.50
C GLY A 319 -17.56 -13.35 23.46
N VAL A 320 -18.44 -13.26 24.44
CA VAL A 320 -19.35 -12.14 24.70
C VAL A 320 -18.91 -11.45 25.99
N LEU A 321 -18.27 -10.30 25.85
CA LEU A 321 -17.70 -9.54 26.96
C LEU A 321 -18.48 -8.26 27.19
N MET A 322 -18.67 -7.89 28.46
CA MET A 322 -19.23 -6.59 28.84
C MET A 322 -18.23 -5.78 29.63
N PHE A 323 -17.80 -4.65 29.07
CA PHE A 323 -16.84 -3.73 29.67
C PHE A 323 -17.57 -2.62 30.43
N VAL A 324 -17.48 -2.65 31.75
CA VAL A 324 -18.18 -1.73 32.65
C VAL A 324 -17.18 -0.81 33.33
N GLY A 325 -17.48 0.48 33.46
CA GLY A 325 -16.63 1.42 34.19
C GLY A 325 -16.70 2.85 33.64
N PRO A 326 -15.94 3.81 34.19
CA PRO A 326 -15.99 5.20 33.75
C PRO A 326 -15.42 5.39 32.33
N THR A 327 -15.62 6.58 31.76
CA THR A 327 -15.08 6.89 30.42
C THR A 327 -13.57 7.10 30.47
N GLY A 328 -12.85 6.72 29.41
CA GLY A 328 -11.43 7.03 29.28
C GLY A 328 -10.45 6.18 30.12
N VAL A 329 -10.89 5.02 30.63
CA VAL A 329 -10.07 4.09 31.44
C VAL A 329 -9.41 2.95 30.64
N GLY A 330 -9.78 2.76 29.37
CA GLY A 330 -9.14 1.77 28.49
C GLY A 330 -10.06 0.75 27.80
N LYS A 331 -11.39 0.82 27.99
CA LYS A 331 -12.37 -0.12 27.39
C LYS A 331 -12.16 -0.35 25.89
N THR A 332 -12.14 0.74 25.10
CA THR A 332 -11.93 0.68 23.65
C THR A 332 -10.50 0.29 23.26
N GLU A 333 -9.49 0.61 24.09
CA GLU A 333 -8.10 0.25 23.82
C GLU A 333 -7.87 -1.26 23.98
N LEU A 334 -8.52 -1.90 24.97
CA LEU A 334 -8.50 -3.36 25.10
C LEU A 334 -9.17 -4.04 23.90
N ALA A 335 -10.33 -3.54 23.47
CA ALA A 335 -11.02 -4.05 22.28
C ALA A 335 -10.14 -3.96 21.02
N ARG A 336 -9.46 -2.82 20.83
CA ARG A 336 -8.51 -2.65 19.72
C ARG A 336 -7.30 -3.58 19.84
N SER A 337 -6.77 -3.77 21.05
CA SER A 337 -5.63 -4.67 21.29
C SER A 337 -6.00 -6.12 21.01
N LEU A 338 -7.23 -6.54 21.35
CA LEU A 338 -7.77 -7.85 21.01
C LEU A 338 -7.93 -8.01 19.48
N ALA A 339 -8.40 -6.97 18.78
CA ALA A 339 -8.47 -6.99 17.32
C ALA A 339 -7.09 -7.17 16.66
N GLU A 340 -6.10 -6.41 17.12
CA GLU A 340 -4.72 -6.49 16.65
C GLU A 340 -4.11 -7.88 16.91
N TYR A 341 -4.29 -8.42 18.12
CA TYR A 341 -3.73 -9.72 18.49
C TYR A 341 -4.41 -10.89 17.78
N CYS A 342 -5.75 -10.93 17.79
CA CYS A 342 -6.51 -12.06 17.27
C CYS A 342 -6.65 -12.05 15.75
N PHE A 343 -6.81 -10.86 15.15
CA PHE A 343 -7.14 -10.69 13.73
C PHE A 343 -6.09 -9.88 12.95
N GLY A 344 -4.91 -9.66 13.54
CA GLY A 344 -3.73 -9.09 12.89
C GLY A 344 -3.77 -7.59 12.66
N SER A 345 -4.89 -6.90 12.93
CA SER A 345 -4.99 -5.45 12.74
C SER A 345 -5.97 -4.78 13.72
N PRO A 346 -5.62 -3.60 14.26
CA PRO A 346 -6.53 -2.81 15.10
C PRO A 346 -7.79 -2.33 14.37
N ASP A 347 -7.78 -2.32 13.03
CA ASP A 347 -8.91 -1.94 12.19
C ASP A 347 -9.91 -3.08 12.02
N ARG A 348 -9.62 -4.28 12.55
CA ARG A 348 -10.55 -5.41 12.59
C ARG A 348 -11.63 -5.24 13.67
N ILE A 349 -12.13 -4.03 13.85
CA ILE A 349 -13.17 -3.65 14.81
C ILE A 349 -14.35 -2.99 14.10
N SER A 350 -15.50 -3.64 14.21
CA SER A 350 -16.80 -3.17 13.77
C SER A 350 -17.46 -2.42 14.94
N ARG A 351 -17.22 -1.12 15.04
CA ARG A 351 -17.79 -0.29 16.13
C ARG A 351 -19.15 0.26 15.75
N ILE A 352 -20.12 0.11 16.65
CA ILE A 352 -21.48 0.63 16.53
C ILE A 352 -21.83 1.38 17.81
N ASP A 353 -22.19 2.65 17.68
CA ASP A 353 -22.63 3.49 18.80
C ASP A 353 -24.13 3.25 19.04
N MET A 354 -24.48 2.65 20.18
CA MET A 354 -25.85 2.28 20.50
C MET A 354 -26.76 3.48 20.77
N SER A 355 -26.19 4.66 21.03
CA SER A 355 -26.98 5.90 21.14
C SER A 355 -27.65 6.27 19.81
N GLU A 356 -27.04 5.93 18.66
CA GLU A 356 -27.67 6.09 17.34
C GLU A 356 -28.84 5.12 17.10
N PHE A 357 -28.97 4.08 17.92
CA PHE A 357 -29.96 3.01 17.82
C PHE A 357 -30.95 3.01 19.00
N SER A 358 -31.21 4.19 19.55
CA SER A 358 -32.14 4.41 20.68
C SER A 358 -33.61 4.40 20.27
N THR A 359 -33.93 4.67 19.00
CA THR A 359 -35.30 4.67 18.46
C THR A 359 -35.63 3.38 17.71
N TYR A 360 -36.92 3.10 17.58
CA TYR A 360 -37.40 1.91 16.85
C TYR A 360 -36.98 1.93 15.36
N ASP A 361 -37.12 3.07 14.66
CA ASP A 361 -36.71 3.19 13.25
C ASP A 361 -35.19 2.94 13.06
N ALA A 362 -34.38 3.39 14.00
CA ALA A 362 -32.95 3.13 13.98
C ALA A 362 -32.64 1.65 14.22
N PHE A 363 -33.32 1.02 15.17
CA PHE A 363 -33.27 -0.44 15.38
C PHE A 363 -33.62 -1.22 14.10
N GLU A 364 -34.67 -0.82 13.36
CA GLU A 364 -35.01 -1.47 12.09
C GLU A 364 -33.90 -1.34 11.05
N ARG A 365 -33.14 -0.24 11.06
CA ARG A 365 -31.94 -0.09 10.22
C ARG A 365 -30.81 -1.03 10.66
N LEU A 366 -30.64 -1.27 11.97
CA LEU A 366 -29.62 -2.18 12.49
C LEU A 366 -29.88 -3.62 12.06
N ASN A 367 -31.12 -4.08 12.24
CA ASN A 367 -31.56 -5.44 11.91
C ASN A 367 -31.80 -5.64 10.40
N GLY A 368 -32.25 -4.59 9.72
CA GLY A 368 -32.77 -4.63 8.36
C GLY A 368 -34.30 -4.71 8.36
N ALA A 369 -34.96 -3.68 7.82
CA ALA A 369 -36.39 -3.70 7.54
C ALA A 369 -36.71 -4.59 6.32
N ARG A 370 -37.98 -4.89 6.08
CA ARG A 370 -38.40 -5.69 4.90
C ARG A 370 -37.83 -5.07 3.61
N GLY A 371 -36.99 -5.84 2.91
CA GLY A 371 -36.34 -5.41 1.66
C GLY A 371 -35.07 -4.58 1.83
N ARG A 372 -34.58 -4.30 3.05
CA ARG A 372 -33.29 -3.64 3.31
C ARG A 372 -32.37 -4.52 4.14
N ALA A 373 -31.13 -4.69 3.71
CA ALA A 373 -30.12 -5.42 4.47
C ALA A 373 -29.83 -4.70 5.79
N GLY A 374 -29.64 -5.46 6.86
CA GLY A 374 -29.27 -4.92 8.17
C GLY A 374 -27.85 -4.37 8.16
N VAL A 375 -27.62 -3.27 8.87
CA VAL A 375 -26.26 -2.72 9.05
C VAL A 375 -25.38 -3.76 9.75
N LEU A 376 -25.89 -4.38 10.81
CA LEU A 376 -25.13 -5.34 11.60
C LEU A 376 -24.82 -6.61 10.80
N THR A 377 -25.81 -7.19 10.12
CA THR A 377 -25.63 -8.40 9.29
C THR A 377 -24.67 -8.13 8.13
N SER A 378 -24.79 -6.97 7.47
CA SER A 378 -23.93 -6.60 6.36
C SER A 378 -22.48 -6.41 6.77
N MET A 379 -22.23 -5.79 7.93
CA MET A 379 -20.88 -5.60 8.47
C MET A 379 -20.20 -6.93 8.75
N VAL A 380 -20.89 -7.86 9.43
CA VAL A 380 -20.33 -9.16 9.79
C VAL A 380 -20.13 -10.05 8.57
N ARG A 381 -21.04 -10.02 7.58
CA ARG A 381 -20.85 -10.76 6.32
C ARG A 381 -19.63 -10.29 5.53
N LYS A 382 -19.33 -8.98 5.55
CA LYS A 382 -18.11 -8.43 4.92
C LYS A 382 -16.86 -8.80 5.69
N GLN A 383 -16.95 -8.88 7.02
CA GLN A 383 -15.79 -9.08 7.89
C GLN A 383 -16.13 -9.97 9.10
N PRO A 384 -16.25 -11.29 8.89
CA PRO A 384 -16.72 -12.24 9.91
C PRO A 384 -15.71 -12.41 11.05
N PHE A 385 -14.41 -12.36 10.73
CA PHE A 385 -13.31 -12.39 11.69
C PHE A 385 -13.01 -10.97 12.19
N SER A 386 -13.73 -10.55 13.23
CA SER A 386 -13.59 -9.20 13.79
C SER A 386 -14.07 -9.10 15.23
N ILE A 387 -13.70 -7.98 15.88
CA ILE A 387 -14.33 -7.52 17.10
C ILE A 387 -15.60 -6.74 16.74
N ILE A 388 -16.74 -7.08 17.33
CA ILE A 388 -17.98 -6.30 17.22
C ILE A 388 -18.13 -5.49 18.51
N LEU A 389 -17.94 -4.17 18.43
CA LEU A 389 -17.98 -3.28 19.58
C LEU A 389 -19.31 -2.53 19.62
N LEU A 390 -20.18 -2.91 20.56
CA LEU A 390 -21.44 -2.23 20.86
C LEU A 390 -21.21 -1.22 21.99
N ASP A 391 -21.01 0.05 21.63
CA ASP A 391 -20.65 1.09 22.59
C ASP A 391 -21.90 1.69 23.25
N GLU A 392 -21.86 1.92 24.57
CA GLU A 392 -22.96 2.49 25.37
C GLU A 392 -24.28 1.71 25.25
N ILE A 393 -24.21 0.39 25.44
CA ILE A 393 -25.33 -0.54 25.22
C ILE A 393 -26.60 -0.20 26.01
N GLU A 394 -26.48 0.46 27.17
CA GLU A 394 -27.62 0.93 27.96
C GLU A 394 -28.49 1.98 27.25
N LYS A 395 -27.99 2.62 26.18
CA LYS A 395 -28.71 3.65 25.41
C LYS A 395 -29.50 3.07 24.24
N ALA A 396 -29.34 1.78 23.94
CA ALA A 396 -30.01 1.12 22.84
C ALA A 396 -31.52 1.04 23.06
N HIS A 397 -32.27 0.94 21.95
CA HIS A 397 -33.66 0.54 21.99
C HIS A 397 -33.81 -0.89 22.58
N ILE A 398 -34.87 -1.16 23.33
CA ILE A 398 -35.08 -2.44 24.03
C ILE A 398 -34.96 -3.66 23.09
N ASN A 399 -35.47 -3.57 21.86
CA ASN A 399 -35.42 -4.68 20.89
C ASN A 399 -34.00 -5.02 20.41
N VAL A 400 -33.01 -4.13 20.61
CA VAL A 400 -31.60 -4.45 20.32
C VAL A 400 -31.12 -5.58 21.23
N TYR A 401 -31.61 -5.64 22.47
CA TYR A 401 -31.27 -6.71 23.40
C TYR A 401 -31.78 -8.08 22.92
N ASP A 402 -32.96 -8.12 22.29
CA ASP A 402 -33.53 -9.37 21.75
C ASP A 402 -32.68 -9.92 20.58
N ILE A 403 -32.21 -9.03 19.71
CA ILE A 403 -31.26 -9.39 18.64
C ILE A 403 -29.95 -9.90 19.23
N CYS A 404 -29.44 -9.22 20.27
CA CYS A 404 -28.21 -9.64 20.95
C CYS A 404 -28.36 -11.04 21.57
N LEU A 405 -29.48 -11.33 22.22
CA LEU A 405 -29.77 -12.67 22.76
C LEU A 405 -29.72 -13.74 21.66
N GLN A 406 -30.34 -13.48 20.50
CA GLN A 406 -30.27 -14.39 19.35
C GLN A 406 -28.82 -14.63 18.88
N ILE A 407 -28.01 -13.57 18.82
CA ILE A 407 -26.61 -13.66 18.43
C ILE A 407 -25.80 -14.44 19.48
N PHE A 408 -26.01 -14.19 20.77
CA PHE A 408 -25.22 -14.81 21.85
C PHE A 408 -25.53 -16.31 21.98
N ASP A 409 -26.78 -16.71 21.73
CA ASP A 409 -27.21 -18.11 21.83
C ASP A 409 -26.92 -18.93 20.57
N ALA A 410 -27.17 -18.37 19.39
CA ALA A 410 -27.09 -19.12 18.12
C ALA A 410 -25.92 -18.72 17.22
N GLY A 411 -25.18 -17.67 17.57
CA GLY A 411 -24.06 -17.16 16.78
C GLY A 411 -24.45 -16.69 15.37
N ARG A 412 -25.74 -16.46 15.10
CA ARG A 412 -26.25 -16.12 13.77
C ARG A 412 -27.39 -15.12 13.87
N LEU A 413 -27.47 -14.22 12.89
CA LEU A 413 -28.58 -13.28 12.73
C LEU A 413 -29.03 -13.24 11.28
N THR A 414 -30.33 -13.31 11.05
CA THR A 414 -30.95 -13.19 9.71
C THR A 414 -31.66 -11.85 9.61
N ASP A 415 -31.33 -11.06 8.59
CA ASP A 415 -31.95 -9.74 8.39
C ASP A 415 -33.31 -9.80 7.68
N GLY A 416 -33.94 -8.63 7.51
CA GLY A 416 -35.21 -8.46 6.80
C GLY A 416 -35.19 -8.79 5.30
N GLN A 417 -34.04 -9.08 4.70
CA GLN A 417 -33.90 -9.66 3.34
C GLN A 417 -33.76 -11.19 3.36
N GLY A 418 -33.77 -11.83 4.53
CA GLY A 418 -33.50 -13.26 4.68
C GLY A 418 -32.00 -13.59 4.64
N LYS A 419 -31.10 -12.60 4.65
CA LYS A 419 -29.66 -12.84 4.60
C LYS A 419 -29.12 -13.11 5.99
N THR A 420 -28.48 -14.25 6.15
CA THR A 420 -27.90 -14.68 7.43
C THR A 420 -26.44 -14.27 7.55
N ALA A 421 -26.06 -13.70 8.70
CA ALA A 421 -24.69 -13.38 9.09
C ALA A 421 -24.22 -14.32 10.22
N ASP A 422 -22.95 -14.71 10.16
CA ASP A 422 -22.32 -15.66 11.09
C ASP A 422 -21.35 -14.92 12.04
N PHE A 423 -21.67 -14.95 13.33
CA PHE A 423 -20.95 -14.28 14.42
C PHE A 423 -20.06 -15.25 15.21
N ARG A 424 -20.08 -16.55 14.90
CA ARG A 424 -19.36 -17.59 15.66
C ARG A 424 -17.84 -17.39 15.67
N ARG A 425 -17.33 -16.59 14.72
CA ARG A 425 -15.90 -16.26 14.55
C ARG A 425 -15.57 -14.82 14.93
N SER A 426 -16.49 -14.16 15.61
CA SER A 426 -16.34 -12.80 16.11
C SER A 426 -16.23 -12.81 17.63
N ILE A 427 -15.60 -11.78 18.20
CA ILE A 427 -15.68 -11.51 19.63
C ILE A 427 -16.60 -10.30 19.78
N ILE A 428 -17.63 -10.43 20.62
CA ILE A 428 -18.59 -9.36 20.87
C ILE A 428 -18.20 -8.66 22.15
N ILE A 429 -18.01 -7.35 22.07
CA ILE A 429 -17.68 -6.50 23.21
C ILE A 429 -18.76 -5.44 23.33
N MET A 430 -19.41 -5.41 24.47
CA MET A 430 -20.31 -4.32 24.85
C MET A 430 -19.60 -3.39 25.80
N THR A 431 -19.80 -2.08 25.68
CA THR A 431 -19.36 -1.14 26.71
C THR A 431 -20.56 -0.56 27.43
N SER A 432 -20.39 -0.30 28.72
CA SER A 432 -21.36 0.42 29.52
C SER A 432 -20.68 1.38 30.47
N ASN A 433 -21.35 2.50 30.77
CA ASN A 433 -20.94 3.45 31.79
C ASN A 433 -21.73 3.27 33.11
N VAL A 434 -22.55 2.22 33.21
CA VAL A 434 -23.27 1.82 34.44
C VAL A 434 -22.27 1.60 35.58
N GLY A 435 -22.63 2.00 36.79
CA GLY A 435 -21.76 1.89 37.98
C GLY A 435 -20.60 2.90 38.05
N SER A 436 -20.52 3.85 37.11
CA SER A 436 -19.48 4.91 37.14
C SER A 436 -19.55 5.78 38.40
N GLN A 437 -20.75 6.07 38.93
CA GLN A 437 -20.94 6.88 40.15
C GLN A 437 -20.43 6.17 41.42
N LEU A 438 -20.59 4.85 41.49
CA LEU A 438 -20.09 4.04 42.60
C LEU A 438 -18.56 4.01 42.64
N SER A 439 -17.93 4.09 41.46
CA SER A 439 -16.48 4.14 41.32
C SER A 439 -15.86 5.51 41.67
N GLU A 440 -16.65 6.59 41.66
CA GLU A 440 -16.17 7.96 41.91
C GLU A 440 -16.08 8.32 43.40
N ASN A 441 -16.96 7.74 44.24
CA ASN A 441 -17.07 8.02 45.66
C ASN A 441 -16.72 6.78 46.49
N PRO A 442 -15.43 6.48 46.75
CA PRO A 442 -15.07 5.43 47.69
C PRO A 442 -15.51 5.85 49.09
N THR A 443 -16.47 5.13 49.66
CA THR A 443 -16.91 5.29 51.05
C THR A 443 -15.69 5.16 51.95
N PHE A 444 -15.37 6.20 52.71
CA PHE A 444 -14.22 6.25 53.62
C PHE A 444 -14.45 5.26 54.79
N GLY A 445 -14.07 3.99 54.61
CA GLY A 445 -14.20 2.92 55.61
C GLY A 445 -12.95 2.03 55.63
N PHE A 446 -12.47 1.65 56.82
CA PHE A 446 -11.22 0.92 57.03
C PHE A 446 -11.19 -0.46 56.34
N GLY A 447 -10.14 -0.73 55.54
CA GLY A 447 -9.82 -2.05 54.94
C GLY A 447 -9.71 -2.01 53.41
N GLN A 448 -8.51 -2.21 52.84
CA GLN A 448 -8.28 -2.19 51.38
C GLN A 448 -8.74 -3.45 50.63
N SER A 449 -8.83 -4.60 51.30
CA SER A 449 -9.26 -5.87 50.70
C SER A 449 -10.78 -5.99 50.61
N ASP A 450 -11.50 -5.60 51.66
CA ASP A 450 -12.96 -5.77 51.75
C ASP A 450 -13.72 -4.79 50.82
N GLN A 451 -13.08 -3.68 50.44
CA GLN A 451 -13.64 -2.69 49.50
C GLN A 451 -13.74 -3.21 48.06
N VAL A 452 -12.85 -4.12 47.64
CA VAL A 452 -12.79 -4.60 46.25
C VAL A 452 -13.96 -5.55 45.97
N GLU A 453 -14.22 -6.50 46.86
CA GLU A 453 -15.37 -7.40 46.75
C GLU A 453 -16.70 -6.64 46.85
N SER A 454 -16.79 -5.61 47.70
CA SER A 454 -18.01 -4.80 47.79
C SER A 454 -18.34 -4.05 46.50
N LEU A 455 -17.33 -3.55 45.77
CA LEU A 455 -17.54 -2.76 44.55
C LEU A 455 -18.07 -3.62 43.40
N ASP A 456 -17.52 -4.81 43.20
CA ASP A 456 -17.99 -5.72 42.14
C ASP A 456 -19.43 -6.16 42.43
N THR A 457 -19.75 -6.43 43.69
CA THR A 457 -21.11 -6.79 44.13
C THR A 457 -22.11 -5.65 43.86
N ASP A 458 -21.71 -4.40 44.09
CA ASP A 458 -22.55 -3.23 43.83
C ASP A 458 -22.70 -2.93 42.33
N ILE A 459 -21.66 -3.14 41.52
CA ILE A 459 -21.74 -3.04 40.05
C ILE A 459 -22.68 -4.10 39.49
N HIS A 460 -22.59 -5.35 39.96
CA HIS A 460 -23.51 -6.41 39.55
C HIS A 460 -24.97 -6.08 39.91
N ARG A 461 -25.21 -5.41 41.05
CA ARG A 461 -26.54 -4.92 41.43
C ARG A 461 -27.05 -3.83 40.48
N GLU A 462 -26.22 -2.83 40.18
CA GLU A 462 -26.54 -1.76 39.20
C GLU A 462 -26.83 -2.31 37.79
N LEU A 463 -26.06 -3.30 37.34
CA LEU A 463 -26.32 -3.99 36.09
C LEU A 463 -27.68 -4.69 36.10
N GLY A 464 -28.03 -5.37 37.21
CA GLY A 464 -29.34 -6.01 37.39
C GLY A 464 -30.52 -5.02 37.43
N HIS A 465 -30.29 -3.75 37.76
CA HIS A 465 -31.31 -2.70 37.66
C HIS A 465 -31.45 -2.15 36.24
N THR A 466 -30.37 -2.14 35.45
CA THR A 466 -30.37 -1.56 34.09
C THR A 466 -30.77 -2.58 33.02
N PHE A 467 -30.27 -3.82 33.15
CA PHE A 467 -30.46 -4.89 32.17
C PHE A 467 -31.29 -6.02 32.76
N ARG A 468 -32.05 -6.70 31.88
CA ARG A 468 -32.83 -7.87 32.28
C ARG A 468 -31.89 -9.03 32.68
N PRO A 469 -32.23 -9.86 33.68
CA PRO A 469 -31.41 -11.00 34.07
C PRO A 469 -31.09 -11.95 32.92
N GLU A 470 -32.05 -12.16 32.01
CA GLU A 470 -31.88 -12.98 30.81
C GLU A 470 -30.72 -12.49 29.93
N PHE A 471 -30.57 -11.17 29.78
CA PHE A 471 -29.49 -10.59 28.99
C PHE A 471 -28.13 -10.77 29.66
N ILE A 472 -28.04 -10.47 30.96
CA ILE A 472 -26.79 -10.59 31.74
C ILE A 472 -26.29 -12.03 31.77
N ASN A 473 -27.19 -13.00 31.92
CA ASN A 473 -26.83 -14.42 31.98
C ASN A 473 -26.28 -15.00 30.66
N ARG A 474 -26.39 -14.27 29.54
CA ARG A 474 -25.79 -14.66 28.25
C ARG A 474 -24.44 -14.02 27.97
N ILE A 475 -23.98 -13.16 28.89
CA ILE A 475 -22.66 -12.53 28.79
C ILE A 475 -21.66 -13.47 29.44
N ASP A 476 -20.66 -13.93 28.67
CA ASP A 476 -19.65 -14.88 29.16
C ASP A 476 -18.83 -14.27 30.31
N ARG A 477 -18.52 -12.96 30.21
CA ARG A 477 -17.77 -12.26 31.26
C ARG A 477 -18.07 -10.78 31.32
N VAL A 478 -18.38 -10.31 32.53
CA VAL A 478 -18.39 -8.88 32.86
C VAL A 478 -16.97 -8.50 33.32
N VAL A 479 -16.39 -7.50 32.67
CA VAL A 479 -15.05 -6.98 32.96
C VAL A 479 -15.18 -5.57 33.50
N VAL A 480 -14.83 -5.41 34.78
CA VAL A 480 -14.88 -4.13 35.48
C VAL A 480 -13.59 -3.37 35.23
N PHE A 481 -13.71 -2.13 34.75
CA PHE A 481 -12.61 -1.19 34.57
C PHE A 481 -12.61 -0.17 35.70
N ARG A 482 -11.51 -0.12 36.43
CA ARG A 482 -11.36 0.76 37.59
C ARG A 482 -10.90 2.16 37.19
N PRO A 483 -11.22 3.19 37.98
CA PRO A 483 -10.61 4.51 37.82
C PRO A 483 -9.08 4.40 37.85
N LEU A 484 -8.41 5.06 36.89
CA LEU A 484 -6.96 4.97 36.77
C LEU A 484 -6.27 5.57 38.00
N THR A 485 -5.27 4.89 38.57
CA THR A 485 -4.42 5.47 39.61
C THR A 485 -3.54 6.59 39.03
N LYS A 486 -3.01 7.49 39.87
CA LYS A 486 -2.07 8.54 39.41
C LYS A 486 -0.86 7.94 38.69
N GLU A 487 -0.32 6.84 39.21
CA GLU A 487 0.79 6.10 38.62
C GLU A 487 0.42 5.51 37.24
N SER A 488 -0.75 4.88 37.13
CA SER A 488 -1.25 4.34 35.86
C SER A 488 -1.45 5.46 34.84
N ALA A 489 -2.01 6.59 35.26
CA ALA A 489 -2.19 7.75 34.42
C ALA A 489 -0.85 8.32 33.94
N GLU A 490 0.18 8.36 34.79
CA GLU A 490 1.54 8.79 34.40
C GLU A 490 2.15 7.89 33.34
N ARG A 491 2.04 6.57 33.52
CA ARG A 491 2.52 5.59 32.52
C ARG A 491 1.77 5.74 31.19
N ILE A 492 0.45 5.99 31.22
CA ILE A 492 -0.34 6.30 30.01
C ILE A 492 0.17 7.60 29.35
N ALA A 493 0.45 8.63 30.13
CA ALA A 493 1.01 9.89 29.61
C ALA A 493 2.36 9.67 28.90
N ARG A 494 3.24 8.85 29.48
CA ARG A 494 4.53 8.48 28.86
C ARG A 494 4.34 7.75 27.52
N LEU A 495 3.42 6.79 27.46
CA LEU A 495 3.09 6.07 26.23
C LEU A 495 2.53 7.00 25.15
N GLU A 496 1.56 7.86 25.50
CA GLU A 496 0.96 8.79 24.54
C GLU A 496 1.97 9.83 24.04
N VAL A 497 2.83 10.37 24.91
CA VAL A 497 3.93 11.24 24.50
C VAL A 497 4.87 10.52 23.54
N THR A 498 5.26 9.27 23.84
CA THR A 498 6.12 8.47 22.95
C THR A 498 5.51 8.28 21.57
N ARG A 499 4.23 7.85 21.50
CA ARG A 499 3.51 7.68 20.21
C ARG A 499 3.43 8.98 19.43
N VAL A 500 3.17 10.08 20.12
CA VAL A 500 3.08 11.42 19.53
C VAL A 500 4.43 11.87 18.97
N LEU A 501 5.53 11.56 19.65
CA LEU A 501 6.89 11.86 19.20
C LEU A 501 7.38 10.94 18.09
N GLN A 502 6.74 9.79 17.86
CA GLN A 502 7.02 8.94 16.70
C GLN A 502 6.47 9.49 15.37
N ARG A 503 5.64 10.55 15.41
CA ARG A 503 5.07 11.17 14.22
C ARG A 503 6.17 11.75 13.32
N SER A 504 5.94 11.72 12.01
CA SER A 504 6.88 12.16 10.97
C SER A 504 7.39 13.60 11.14
N GLY A 505 6.63 14.47 11.81
CA GLY A 505 7.07 15.83 12.17
C GLY A 505 8.20 15.89 13.21
N VAL A 506 8.48 14.79 13.91
CA VAL A 506 9.51 14.66 14.94
C VAL A 506 10.55 13.64 14.51
N THR A 507 10.16 12.40 14.18
CA THR A 507 11.08 11.34 13.73
C THR A 507 11.72 11.61 12.38
N GLY A 508 11.04 12.30 11.46
CA GLY A 508 11.57 12.66 10.15
C GLY A 508 12.61 13.78 10.16
N ARG A 509 12.99 14.30 11.35
CA ARG A 509 13.91 15.43 11.54
C ARG A 509 15.19 15.05 12.31
N ASN A 510 15.41 13.76 12.62
CA ASN A 510 16.58 13.24 13.37
C ASN A 510 16.86 13.90 14.73
N LEU A 511 15.85 14.50 15.36
CA LEU A 511 16.01 15.28 16.59
C LEU A 511 16.32 14.41 17.81
N SER A 512 17.23 14.88 18.67
CA SER A 512 17.42 14.31 20.01
C SER A 512 16.46 14.97 20.99
N LEU A 513 15.61 14.19 21.66
CA LEU A 513 14.60 14.71 22.57
C LEU A 513 14.94 14.34 24.01
N ASN A 514 15.02 15.33 24.89
CA ASN A 514 15.14 15.14 26.32
C ASN A 514 13.90 15.67 27.03
N ILE A 515 13.12 14.77 27.63
CA ILE A 515 11.91 15.10 28.38
C ILE A 515 12.20 14.93 29.86
N GLU A 516 12.14 16.04 30.60
CA GLU A 516 12.34 16.00 32.04
C GLU A 516 11.18 15.27 32.74
N PRO A 517 11.43 14.44 33.77
CA PRO A 517 10.36 13.75 34.50
C PRO A 517 9.27 14.67 35.06
N SER A 518 9.59 15.94 35.34
CA SER A 518 8.64 16.95 35.83
C SER A 518 7.51 17.29 34.84
N VAL A 519 7.68 16.99 33.55
CA VAL A 519 6.66 17.23 32.50
C VAL A 519 5.41 16.38 32.71
N TYR A 520 5.55 15.12 33.14
CA TYR A 520 4.41 14.21 33.26
C TYR A 520 3.43 14.62 34.38
N PRO A 521 3.88 14.99 35.60
CA PRO A 521 2.99 15.55 36.62
C PRO A 521 2.17 16.76 36.16
N LEU A 522 2.75 17.66 35.34
CA LEU A 522 2.04 18.82 34.79
C LEU A 522 0.97 18.39 33.78
N LEU A 523 1.29 17.45 32.88
CA LEU A 523 0.33 16.89 31.93
C LEU A 523 -0.84 16.20 32.63
N LEU A 524 -0.59 15.49 33.73
CA LEU A 524 -1.64 14.82 34.51
C LEU A 524 -2.52 15.82 35.26
N LYS A 525 -1.93 16.87 35.84
CA LYS A 525 -2.71 17.88 36.57
C LYS A 525 -3.82 18.52 35.71
N GLU A 526 -3.56 18.68 34.41
CA GLU A 526 -4.48 19.29 33.44
C GLU A 526 -5.27 18.26 32.61
N GLY A 527 -4.70 17.07 32.38
CA GLY A 527 -5.19 16.07 31.42
C GLY A 527 -5.82 14.83 32.04
N TYR A 528 -5.79 14.70 33.36
CA TYR A 528 -6.40 13.59 34.08
C TYR A 528 -7.45 14.10 35.08
N SER A 529 -8.62 13.46 35.08
CA SER A 529 -9.60 13.58 36.16
C SER A 529 -10.16 12.21 36.50
N ARG A 530 -10.69 12.07 37.72
CA ARG A 530 -11.35 10.81 38.14
C ARG A 530 -12.56 10.48 37.26
N THR A 531 -13.30 11.48 36.83
CA THR A 531 -14.55 11.35 36.04
C THR A 531 -14.33 11.05 34.55
N PHE A 532 -13.34 11.70 33.92
CA PHE A 532 -13.10 11.58 32.47
C PHE A 532 -11.89 10.71 32.10
N GLY A 533 -11.22 10.14 33.11
CA GLY A 533 -10.03 9.30 32.94
C GLY A 533 -8.92 10.02 32.17
N ALA A 534 -8.24 9.29 31.28
CA ALA A 534 -7.17 9.82 30.43
C ALA A 534 -7.69 10.40 29.09
N ARG A 535 -9.01 10.53 28.88
CA ARG A 535 -9.58 11.03 27.61
C ARG A 535 -9.11 12.45 27.24
N PRO A 536 -9.01 13.41 28.18
CA PRO A 536 -8.48 14.75 27.88
C PRO A 536 -6.98 14.78 27.61
N LEU A 537 -6.24 13.76 28.04
CA LEU A 537 -4.78 13.75 28.03
C LEU A 537 -4.19 13.97 26.63
N LYS A 538 -4.79 13.40 25.58
CA LYS A 538 -4.36 13.66 24.20
C LYS A 538 -4.45 15.13 23.80
N ARG A 539 -5.56 15.80 24.17
CA ARG A 539 -5.76 17.24 23.92
C ARG A 539 -4.79 18.08 24.75
N VAL A 540 -4.49 17.67 25.98
CA VAL A 540 -3.55 18.36 26.85
C VAL A 540 -2.11 18.19 26.39
N ILE A 541 -1.71 16.99 25.98
CA ILE A 541 -0.41 16.74 25.31
C ILE A 541 -0.34 17.58 24.04
N GLU A 542 -1.41 17.64 23.26
CA GLU A 542 -1.44 18.48 22.06
C GLU A 542 -1.25 19.96 22.40
N ARG A 543 -1.99 20.48 23.38
CA ARG A 543 -1.97 21.89 23.77
C ARG A 543 -0.69 22.32 24.48
N LEU A 544 -0.19 21.52 25.41
CA LEU A 544 0.91 21.88 26.30
C LEU A 544 2.26 21.39 25.82
N LEU A 545 2.32 20.29 25.06
CA LEU A 545 3.58 19.71 24.57
C LEU A 545 3.73 19.91 23.06
N LEU A 546 2.80 19.37 22.25
CA LEU A 546 2.95 19.39 20.79
C LEU A 546 2.83 20.78 20.18
N LEU A 547 1.87 21.60 20.59
CA LEU A 547 1.68 22.91 19.99
C LEU A 547 2.87 23.83 20.30
N PRO A 548 3.40 23.89 21.53
CA PRO A 548 4.65 24.58 21.81
C PRO A 548 5.83 23.99 21.05
N LEU A 549 5.92 22.66 20.95
CA LEU A 549 6.98 21.97 20.20
C LEU A 549 6.91 22.30 18.72
N ALA A 550 5.72 22.21 18.12
CA ALA A 550 5.45 22.54 16.73
C ALA A 550 5.72 24.02 16.47
N ARG A 551 5.29 24.92 17.35
CA ARG A 551 5.61 26.36 17.27
C ARG A 551 7.11 26.56 17.30
N LYS A 552 7.84 25.97 18.24
CA LYS A 552 9.31 26.07 18.31
C LYS A 552 10.03 25.39 17.15
N LEU A 553 9.50 24.31 16.59
CA LEU A 553 10.00 23.66 15.38
C LEU A 553 9.73 24.49 14.11
N VAL A 554 8.68 25.31 14.11
CA VAL A 554 8.31 26.19 12.99
C VAL A 554 9.04 27.54 13.09
N THR A 555 9.16 28.11 14.28
CA THR A 555 9.76 29.44 14.51
C THR A 555 11.24 29.39 14.87
N GLY A 556 11.72 28.29 15.46
CA GLY A 556 13.11 28.10 15.85
C GLY A 556 13.95 27.47 14.73
N ARG A 557 15.25 27.79 14.70
CA ARG A 557 16.23 27.14 13.82
C ARG A 557 16.60 25.78 14.42
N VAL A 558 15.93 24.71 13.96
CA VAL A 558 16.15 23.34 14.46
C VAL A 558 16.93 22.54 13.43
N THR A 559 18.10 22.04 13.82
CA THR A 559 18.96 21.20 12.99
C THR A 559 18.80 19.72 13.35
N PRO A 560 19.18 18.78 12.47
CA PRO A 560 19.14 17.34 12.78
C PRO A 560 19.93 16.93 14.03
N GLU A 561 20.85 17.75 14.53
CA GLU A 561 21.65 17.48 15.74
C GLU A 561 21.17 18.25 16.96
N SER A 562 20.10 19.04 16.82
CA SER A 562 19.58 19.84 17.92
C SER A 562 18.98 18.95 19.01
N VAL A 563 19.38 19.20 20.26
CA VAL A 563 18.77 18.59 21.44
C VAL A 563 17.61 19.46 21.89
N ILE A 564 16.40 18.92 21.85
CA ILE A 564 15.20 19.60 22.33
C ILE A 564 14.97 19.18 23.77
N HIS A 565 15.16 20.13 24.68
CA HIS A 565 14.88 19.95 26.10
C HIS A 565 13.46 20.42 26.41
N MET A 566 12.68 19.55 27.03
CA MET A 566 11.31 19.80 27.45
C MET A 566 11.24 19.73 28.97
N ALA A 567 10.98 20.87 29.62
CA ALA A 567 10.93 21.00 31.08
C ALA A 567 9.59 21.59 31.54
N ALA A 568 9.12 21.20 32.72
CA ALA A 568 7.89 21.74 33.28
C ALA A 568 8.10 23.14 33.90
N GLY A 569 7.39 24.14 33.39
CA GLY A 569 7.20 25.42 34.07
C GLY A 569 5.95 25.42 34.97
N LYS A 570 5.63 26.58 35.59
CA LYS A 570 4.50 26.70 36.53
C LYS A 570 3.12 26.32 35.94
N ARG A 571 2.89 26.56 34.64
CA ARG A 571 1.64 26.26 33.91
C ARG A 571 1.82 25.86 32.44
N GLN A 572 3.05 25.75 31.96
CA GLN A 572 3.36 25.45 30.55
C GLN A 572 4.63 24.61 30.48
N ILE A 573 4.79 23.84 29.39
CA ILE A 573 6.04 23.14 29.12
C ILE A 573 6.95 24.11 28.38
N THR A 574 8.11 24.39 28.97
CA THR A 574 9.15 25.19 28.36
C THR A 574 9.95 24.29 27.44
N ILE A 575 10.13 24.72 26.19
CA ILE A 575 10.90 24.00 25.20
C ILE A 575 12.09 24.86 24.82
N SER A 576 13.28 24.42 25.20
CA SER A 576 14.55 24.97 24.75
C SER A 576 15.17 24.04 23.71
N ILE A 577 15.86 24.64 22.75
CA ILE A 577 16.54 23.91 21.68
C ILE A 577 18.00 24.27 21.83
N GLU A 578 18.81 23.31 22.23
CA GLU A 578 20.26 23.43 22.15
C GLU A 578 20.68 23.00 20.74
N SER A 579 21.22 23.95 19.99
CA SER A 579 21.89 23.71 18.72
C SER A 579 23.40 23.70 19.01
N PRO A 580 24.18 22.73 18.49
CA PRO A 580 25.65 22.78 18.60
C PRO A 580 26.25 23.96 17.82
N TYR A 581 25.47 24.63 16.98
CA TYR A 581 25.87 25.84 16.25
C TYR A 581 25.27 27.07 16.92
N ASN A 582 26.14 27.86 17.55
CA ASN A 582 25.83 29.23 17.97
C ASN A 582 25.47 30.11 16.76
N GLU A 583 24.65 31.09 17.05
CA GLU A 583 24.01 32.04 16.14
C GLU A 583 24.95 32.67 15.10
N VAL A 584 24.50 32.67 13.84
CA VAL A 584 24.85 33.74 12.88
C VAL A 584 23.53 34.24 12.30
N ASP A 585 23.26 35.52 12.50
CA ASP A 585 22.05 36.22 12.06
C ASP A 585 21.82 36.16 10.54
N GLU A 586 20.58 36.47 10.16
CA GLU A 586 20.13 36.63 8.78
C GLU A 586 21.02 37.63 8.01
N PRO A 587 21.39 37.37 6.74
CA PRO A 587 21.76 38.47 5.87
C PRO A 587 20.46 39.18 5.45
N GLU A 588 20.27 40.39 5.97
CA GLU A 588 19.42 41.42 5.37
C GLU A 588 19.77 41.61 3.89
N GLU A 589 18.79 42.08 3.11
CA GLU A 589 18.97 42.51 1.73
C GLU A 589 20.24 43.37 1.58
N THR A 590 21.23 42.85 0.87
CA THR A 590 22.50 43.56 0.64
C THR A 590 22.26 44.90 -0.06
N PRO A 591 22.86 46.01 0.43
CA PRO A 591 22.75 47.29 -0.23
C PRO A 591 23.47 47.28 -1.59
N LYS A 592 22.90 47.99 -2.57
CA LYS A 592 23.39 48.14 -3.95
C LYS A 592 24.83 48.68 -4.09
N THR A 593 25.45 49.13 -3.00
CA THR A 593 26.82 49.65 -2.95
C THR A 593 27.90 48.55 -2.85
N ALA A 594 27.58 47.32 -2.46
CA ALA A 594 28.55 46.22 -2.33
C ALA A 594 28.98 45.58 -3.67
N HIS A 595 28.17 45.69 -4.74
CA HIS A 595 28.45 45.04 -6.02
C HIS A 595 29.65 45.59 -6.79
N ASN A 596 30.06 46.84 -6.54
CA ASN A 596 31.21 47.41 -7.26
C ASN A 596 32.56 46.96 -6.66
N SER A 597 32.69 46.85 -5.33
CA SER A 597 33.94 46.39 -4.71
C SER A 597 34.17 44.89 -4.90
N GLU A 598 33.12 44.07 -4.88
CA GLU A 598 33.21 42.64 -5.21
C GLU A 598 33.65 42.42 -6.66
N LEU A 599 33.16 43.26 -7.59
CA LEU A 599 33.54 43.18 -8.99
C LEU A 599 34.98 43.63 -9.24
N GLU A 600 35.45 44.68 -8.56
CA GLU A 600 36.86 45.10 -8.60
C GLU A 600 37.79 43.99 -8.09
N GLY A 601 37.42 43.31 -7.00
CA GLY A 601 38.19 42.18 -6.47
C GLY A 601 38.21 40.96 -7.40
N ILE A 602 37.10 40.66 -8.08
CA ILE A 602 37.05 39.59 -9.09
C ILE A 602 37.89 39.96 -10.33
N GLN A 603 37.86 41.23 -10.77
CA GLN A 603 38.70 41.70 -11.88
C GLN A 603 40.18 41.58 -11.56
N GLU A 604 40.60 41.83 -10.32
CA GLU A 604 41.98 41.67 -9.90
C GLU A 604 42.41 40.19 -9.91
N ARG A 605 41.58 39.28 -9.39
CA ARG A 605 41.80 37.83 -9.47
C ARG A 605 41.97 37.34 -10.91
N ILE A 606 41.16 37.86 -11.83
CA ILE A 606 41.24 37.49 -13.25
C ILE A 606 42.50 38.04 -13.91
N ARG A 607 42.95 39.26 -13.56
CA ARG A 607 44.26 39.77 -14.02
C ARG A 607 45.41 38.87 -13.56
N ASN A 608 45.36 38.38 -12.32
CA ASN A 608 46.38 37.45 -11.82
C ASN A 608 46.39 36.13 -12.61
N LEU A 609 45.20 35.61 -12.96
CA LEU A 609 45.07 34.44 -13.84
C LEU A 609 45.62 34.72 -15.25
N GLU A 610 45.42 35.92 -15.79
CA GLU A 610 45.98 36.33 -17.08
C GLU A 610 47.51 36.33 -17.09
N GLU A 611 48.15 36.79 -16.02
CA GLU A 611 49.61 36.71 -15.87
C GLU A 611 50.10 35.25 -15.83
N ALA A 612 49.32 34.37 -15.21
CA ALA A 612 49.59 32.93 -15.13
C ALA A 612 49.41 32.17 -16.45
N THR A 613 48.72 32.73 -17.46
CA THR A 613 48.55 32.08 -18.78
C THR A 613 49.87 31.79 -19.48
N SER A 614 50.92 32.58 -19.19
CA SER A 614 52.28 32.33 -19.70
C SER A 614 52.84 30.98 -19.23
N LEU A 615 52.52 30.56 -18.00
CA LEU A 615 52.90 29.27 -17.43
C LEU A 615 52.10 28.13 -18.08
N TRP A 616 50.80 28.34 -18.30
CA TRP A 616 49.94 27.37 -18.99
C TRP A 616 50.42 27.11 -20.43
N ALA A 617 50.76 28.17 -21.17
CA ALA A 617 51.30 28.09 -22.52
C ALA A 617 52.66 27.35 -22.56
N ALA A 618 53.55 27.60 -21.60
CA ALA A 618 54.81 26.88 -21.48
C ALA A 618 54.59 25.38 -21.20
N ARG A 619 53.68 25.05 -20.28
CA ARG A 619 53.33 23.65 -19.96
C ARG A 619 52.70 22.93 -21.14
N LYS A 620 51.75 23.56 -21.84
CA LYS A 620 51.14 23.05 -23.07
C LYS A 620 52.19 22.77 -24.15
N THR A 621 53.16 23.67 -24.31
CA THR A 621 54.27 23.49 -25.25
C THR A 621 55.11 22.25 -24.90
N ASN A 622 55.40 22.04 -23.62
CA ASN A 622 56.12 20.84 -23.15
C ASN A 622 55.31 19.55 -23.38
N LEU A 623 54.00 19.57 -23.12
CA LEU A 623 53.12 18.42 -23.37
C LEU A 623 53.02 18.11 -24.87
N LEU A 624 52.86 19.12 -25.73
CA LEU A 624 52.86 18.96 -27.18
C LEU A 624 54.21 18.41 -27.68
N ALA A 625 55.33 18.82 -27.10
CA ALA A 625 56.64 18.25 -27.42
C ALA A 625 56.74 16.76 -27.06
N ARG A 626 56.10 16.31 -25.95
CA ARG A 626 55.99 14.88 -25.61
C ARG A 626 55.21 14.09 -26.65
N THR A 627 54.14 14.66 -27.23
CA THR A 627 53.35 13.97 -28.28
C THR A 627 54.11 13.74 -29.59
N ALA A 628 55.24 14.43 -29.79
CA ALA A 628 56.09 14.31 -30.97
C ALA A 628 57.22 13.26 -30.83
N ILE A 629 57.36 12.62 -29.67
CA ILE A 629 58.37 11.57 -29.41
C ILE A 629 57.99 10.29 -30.19
N PRO A 630 58.91 9.67 -30.96
CA PRO A 630 58.64 8.40 -31.64
C PRO A 630 58.23 7.29 -30.64
N GLY A 631 57.13 6.59 -30.91
CA GLY A 631 56.59 5.51 -30.06
C GLY A 631 55.64 5.97 -28.94
N PHE A 632 55.43 7.28 -28.77
CA PHE A 632 54.54 7.82 -27.73
C PHE A 632 53.09 7.34 -27.86
N TRP A 633 52.57 7.26 -29.09
CA TRP A 633 51.18 6.85 -29.36
C TRP A 633 50.93 5.34 -29.19
N ASP A 634 52.00 4.53 -29.05
CA ASP A 634 51.91 3.09 -28.80
C ASP A 634 51.56 2.82 -27.32
N ASN A 635 51.90 3.75 -26.42
CA ASN A 635 51.48 3.73 -25.02
C ASN A 635 50.13 4.45 -24.87
N HIS A 636 49.03 3.69 -24.97
CA HIS A 636 47.67 4.24 -24.90
C HIS A 636 47.33 4.91 -23.56
N GLU A 637 48.01 4.56 -22.47
CA GLU A 637 47.80 5.17 -21.15
C GLU A 637 48.47 6.54 -21.05
N GLU A 638 49.76 6.60 -21.38
CA GLU A 638 50.52 7.86 -21.36
C GLU A 638 50.01 8.86 -22.41
N SER A 639 49.72 8.38 -23.61
CA SER A 639 49.19 9.25 -24.69
C SER A 639 47.80 9.79 -24.37
N GLY A 640 46.97 9.03 -23.65
CA GLY A 640 45.67 9.46 -23.14
C GLY A 640 45.81 10.56 -22.08
N GLN A 641 46.64 10.35 -21.05
CA GLN A 641 46.86 11.31 -19.96
C GLN A 641 47.39 12.65 -20.47
N VAL A 642 48.40 12.63 -21.35
CA VAL A 642 48.99 13.86 -21.91
C VAL A 642 47.99 14.59 -22.81
N SER A 643 47.21 13.86 -23.61
CA SER A 643 46.18 14.45 -24.47
C SER A 643 45.07 15.10 -23.64
N ASP A 644 44.69 14.49 -22.51
CA ASP A 644 43.71 15.04 -21.58
C ASP A 644 44.24 16.30 -20.87
N GLN A 645 45.51 16.30 -20.41
CA GLN A 645 46.14 17.49 -19.84
C GLN A 645 46.20 18.66 -20.84
N ILE A 646 46.53 18.40 -22.11
CA ILE A 646 46.49 19.42 -23.18
C ILE A 646 45.07 19.96 -23.36
N TYR A 647 44.07 19.07 -23.41
CA TYR A 647 42.67 19.44 -23.54
C TYR A 647 42.19 20.33 -22.39
N ARG A 648 42.54 19.99 -21.14
CA ARG A 648 42.20 20.80 -19.95
C ARG A 648 42.80 22.19 -20.01
N ILE A 649 44.08 22.32 -20.38
CA ILE A 649 44.74 23.62 -20.54
C ILE A 649 44.04 24.46 -21.62
N GLU A 650 43.75 23.89 -22.79
CA GLU A 650 43.03 24.59 -23.87
C GLU A 650 41.65 25.07 -23.45
N HIS A 651 40.95 24.25 -22.68
CA HIS A 651 39.64 24.60 -22.16
C HIS A 651 39.71 25.65 -21.05
N ALA A 652 40.72 25.61 -20.17
CA ALA A 652 40.96 26.64 -19.16
C ALA A 652 41.27 28.01 -19.81
N GLU A 653 42.14 28.05 -20.82
CA GLU A 653 42.44 29.24 -21.62
C GLU A 653 41.17 29.81 -22.26
N LYS A 654 40.35 28.94 -22.86
CA LYS A 654 39.08 29.32 -23.48
C LYS A 654 38.07 29.85 -22.46
N GLN A 655 37.99 29.26 -21.26
CA GLN A 655 37.10 29.74 -20.21
C GLN A 655 37.55 31.10 -19.68
N LEU A 656 38.85 31.33 -19.48
CA LEU A 656 39.40 32.62 -19.07
C LEU A 656 39.09 33.71 -20.12
N TYR A 657 39.27 33.41 -21.40
CA TYR A 657 38.89 34.32 -22.49
C TYR A 657 37.38 34.65 -22.49
N LEU A 658 36.53 33.64 -22.27
CA LEU A 658 35.08 33.84 -22.20
C LEU A 658 34.67 34.66 -20.97
N LEU A 659 35.36 34.46 -19.84
CA LEU A 659 35.13 35.18 -18.59
C LEU A 659 35.48 36.67 -18.73
N HIS A 660 36.62 36.98 -19.36
CA HIS A 660 37.02 38.34 -19.70
C HIS A 660 35.96 39.04 -20.57
N ARG A 661 35.53 38.36 -21.64
CA ARG A 661 34.49 38.89 -22.55
C ARG A 661 33.14 39.07 -21.86
N ASP A 662 32.79 38.17 -20.95
CA ASP A 662 31.55 38.26 -20.19
C ASP A 662 31.62 39.51 -19.26
N ILE A 663 32.73 39.75 -18.56
CA ILE A 663 32.95 40.94 -17.72
C ILE A 663 32.88 42.26 -18.51
N ASP A 664 33.53 42.33 -19.68
CA ASP A 664 33.49 43.50 -20.56
C ASP A 664 32.07 43.84 -21.02
N ARG A 665 31.26 42.81 -21.29
CA ARG A 665 29.86 42.96 -21.68
C ARG A 665 29.01 43.46 -20.51
N PHE A 666 29.36 43.11 -19.27
CA PHE A 666 28.62 43.50 -18.07
C PHE A 666 28.93 44.91 -17.56
N GLY A 667 30.09 45.50 -17.88
CA GLY A 667 30.34 46.93 -17.63
C GLY A 667 29.29 47.88 -18.26
N LYS A 668 28.47 47.38 -19.21
CA LYS A 668 27.41 48.12 -19.90
C LYS A 668 25.98 47.88 -19.35
N ARG A 669 25.77 46.98 -18.38
CA ARG A 669 24.44 46.65 -17.82
C ARG A 669 24.54 46.32 -16.32
N LYS A 670 23.48 46.61 -15.54
CA LYS A 670 23.40 46.19 -14.13
C LYS A 670 23.49 44.66 -13.99
N LEU A 671 24.48 44.20 -13.24
CA LEU A 671 24.69 42.80 -12.87
C LEU A 671 23.66 42.32 -11.85
N THR A 672 23.24 41.06 -11.99
CA THR A 672 22.45 40.39 -10.97
C THR A 672 23.34 39.54 -10.07
N PHE A 673 22.84 39.19 -8.89
CA PHE A 673 23.52 38.28 -7.97
C PHE A 673 23.88 36.93 -8.61
N ASP A 674 23.04 36.40 -9.50
CA ASP A 674 23.31 35.14 -10.21
C ASP A 674 24.45 35.28 -11.22
N ASP A 675 24.57 36.46 -11.86
CA ASP A 675 25.66 36.73 -12.78
C ASP A 675 27.00 36.79 -12.02
N LEU A 676 27.02 37.47 -10.87
CA LEU A 676 28.20 37.54 -9.99
C LEU A 676 28.60 36.16 -9.45
N ALA A 677 27.63 35.35 -8.99
CA ALA A 677 27.90 33.99 -8.52
C ALA A 677 28.48 33.10 -9.62
N SER A 678 27.99 33.21 -10.86
CA SER A 678 28.54 32.46 -11.99
C SER A 678 29.97 32.87 -12.35
N ILE A 679 30.26 34.17 -12.33
CA ILE A 679 31.62 34.69 -12.57
C ILE A 679 32.55 34.19 -11.47
N HIS A 680 32.15 34.31 -10.21
CA HIS A 680 32.95 33.86 -9.07
C HIS A 680 33.31 32.38 -9.15
N LEU A 681 32.34 31.51 -9.43
CA LEU A 681 32.57 30.06 -9.59
C LEU A 681 33.55 29.73 -10.72
N LYS A 682 33.47 30.45 -11.85
CA LYS A 682 34.39 30.23 -12.98
C LYS A 682 35.80 30.71 -12.65
N THR A 683 35.92 31.86 -11.97
CA THR A 683 37.22 32.36 -11.50
C THR A 683 37.84 31.39 -10.51
N GLU A 684 37.08 30.92 -9.52
CA GLU A 684 37.55 29.98 -8.50
C GLU A 684 37.99 28.64 -9.10
N LEU A 685 37.27 28.12 -10.10
CA LEU A 685 37.69 26.90 -10.80
C LEU A 685 39.04 27.07 -11.52
N LEU A 686 39.25 28.22 -12.16
CA LEU A 686 40.51 28.51 -12.87
C LEU A 686 41.68 28.71 -11.91
N GLU A 687 41.44 29.29 -10.73
CA GLU A 687 42.45 29.38 -9.67
C GLU A 687 42.79 27.99 -9.11
N GLN A 688 41.80 27.16 -8.81
CA GLN A 688 42.05 25.80 -8.35
C GLN A 688 42.76 24.96 -9.41
N PHE A 689 42.45 25.15 -10.70
CA PHE A 689 43.20 24.54 -11.80
C PHE A 689 44.66 25.00 -11.87
N GLN A 690 44.95 26.26 -11.55
CA GLN A 690 46.32 26.74 -11.49
C GLN A 690 47.10 26.08 -10.34
N GLU A 691 46.43 25.77 -9.23
CA GLU A 691 47.02 25.07 -8.07
C GLU A 691 47.19 23.56 -8.33
N ASP A 692 46.17 22.91 -8.88
CA ASP A 692 46.13 21.47 -9.20
C ASP A 692 45.32 21.23 -10.48
N ASP A 693 46.00 20.86 -11.56
CA ASP A 693 45.39 20.55 -12.85
C ASP A 693 45.21 19.04 -13.11
N GLU A 694 45.64 18.19 -12.19
CA GLU A 694 45.55 16.73 -12.30
C GLU A 694 44.27 16.18 -11.64
N SER A 695 43.60 16.98 -10.80
CA SER A 695 42.32 16.63 -10.18
C SER A 695 41.28 16.07 -11.17
N ARG A 696 40.77 14.86 -10.87
CA ARG A 696 39.66 14.19 -11.59
C ARG A 696 38.34 14.96 -11.61
N LEU A 697 38.23 16.01 -10.80
CA LEU A 697 37.02 16.86 -10.75
C LEU A 697 37.01 17.93 -11.84
N LEU A 698 38.14 18.12 -12.54
CA LEU A 698 38.24 19.03 -13.68
C LEU A 698 37.60 18.48 -14.96
N GLY A 699 37.19 17.22 -14.96
CA GLY A 699 36.59 16.53 -16.10
C GLY A 699 35.07 16.51 -16.17
N ASP A 700 34.61 15.58 -17.00
CA ASP A 700 33.19 15.26 -17.25
C ASP A 700 32.53 14.59 -16.03
N VAL A 701 31.19 14.56 -16.02
CA VAL A 701 30.42 13.96 -14.92
C VAL A 701 29.21 13.17 -15.40
N TYR A 702 29.01 11.99 -14.80
CA TYR A 702 27.74 11.28 -14.83
C TYR A 702 26.90 11.71 -13.63
N LEU A 703 25.73 12.26 -13.90
CA LEU A 703 24.77 12.67 -12.89
C LEU A 703 23.60 11.69 -12.89
N MET A 704 23.50 10.87 -11.85
CA MET A 704 22.43 9.89 -11.69
C MET A 704 21.37 10.42 -10.74
N ILE A 705 20.13 10.55 -11.22
CA ILE A 705 19.00 11.08 -10.47
C ILE A 705 17.99 9.95 -10.32
N SER A 706 17.77 9.48 -9.10
CA SER A 706 16.89 8.35 -8.79
C SER A 706 15.83 8.70 -7.75
N ALA A 707 14.68 8.06 -7.85
CA ALA A 707 13.58 8.21 -6.91
C ALA A 707 13.82 7.44 -5.59
N LEU A 708 13.39 8.02 -4.46
CA LEU A 708 13.44 7.38 -3.13
C LEU A 708 12.04 7.11 -2.53
N ALA A 709 10.97 7.19 -3.32
CA ALA A 709 9.58 7.19 -2.82
C ALA A 709 9.03 5.78 -2.50
N ARG A 710 7.96 5.71 -1.68
CA ARG A 710 7.23 4.46 -1.37
C ARG A 710 6.13 4.18 -2.40
N LYS A 711 5.84 2.88 -2.61
CA LYS A 711 4.91 2.30 -3.60
C LYS A 711 3.64 3.16 -3.85
N GLY A 712 3.45 3.63 -5.10
CA GLY A 712 2.16 4.13 -5.61
C GLY A 712 2.02 5.63 -5.89
N GLU A 713 3.07 6.46 -5.73
CA GLU A 713 2.98 7.91 -6.04
C GLU A 713 3.58 8.26 -7.42
N PRO A 714 2.92 9.11 -8.22
CA PRO A 714 3.49 9.61 -9.48
C PRO A 714 4.70 10.49 -9.20
N ASN A 715 5.84 10.14 -9.81
CA ASN A 715 7.11 10.82 -9.62
C ASN A 715 7.48 11.67 -10.84
N GLU A 716 7.24 12.97 -10.75
CA GLU A 716 7.67 13.93 -11.76
C GLU A 716 9.00 14.61 -11.39
N GLY A 717 9.46 14.41 -10.15
CA GLY A 717 10.61 15.06 -9.57
C GLY A 717 11.91 14.71 -10.27
N VAL A 718 12.10 13.43 -10.62
CA VAL A 718 13.28 12.95 -11.38
C VAL A 718 13.44 13.75 -12.68
N LEU A 719 12.36 13.84 -13.47
CA LEU A 719 12.35 14.59 -14.72
C LEU A 719 12.64 16.09 -14.51
N ARG A 720 12.02 16.71 -13.49
CA ARG A 720 12.19 18.15 -13.22
C ARG A 720 13.61 18.51 -12.82
N ILE A 721 14.24 17.71 -11.97
CA ILE A 721 15.64 17.91 -11.55
C ILE A 721 16.59 17.63 -12.71
N ALA A 722 16.35 16.59 -13.51
CA ALA A 722 17.15 16.33 -14.71
C ALA A 722 17.09 17.52 -15.68
N GLN A 723 15.91 18.05 -15.97
CA GLN A 723 15.75 19.23 -16.83
C GLN A 723 16.41 20.49 -16.25
N MET A 724 16.39 20.67 -14.93
CA MET A 724 17.09 21.77 -14.26
C MET A 724 18.60 21.73 -14.55
N TYR A 725 19.24 20.57 -14.35
CA TYR A 725 20.67 20.40 -14.63
C TYR A 725 20.98 20.47 -16.14
N SER A 726 20.12 19.94 -17.01
CA SER A 726 20.29 20.09 -18.47
C SER A 726 20.27 21.56 -18.91
N LYS A 727 19.37 22.37 -18.34
CA LYS A 727 19.31 23.82 -18.63
C LYS A 727 20.50 24.57 -18.04
N TRP A 728 20.95 24.19 -16.84
CA TRP A 728 22.16 24.73 -16.22
C TRP A 728 23.40 24.45 -17.10
N ALA A 729 23.61 23.20 -17.52
CA ALA A 729 24.73 22.80 -18.38
C ALA A 729 24.74 23.59 -19.69
N LYS A 730 23.58 23.73 -20.34
CA LYS A 730 23.43 24.55 -21.56
C LYS A 730 23.82 26.01 -21.33
N ARG A 731 23.44 26.60 -20.18
CA ARG A 731 23.79 27.99 -19.82
C ARG A 731 25.28 28.15 -19.52
N PHE A 732 25.89 27.15 -18.91
CA PHE A 732 27.35 27.07 -18.69
C PHE A 732 28.13 26.73 -19.98
N ARG A 733 27.43 26.50 -21.09
CA ARG A 733 27.99 26.11 -22.40
C ARG A 733 28.76 24.78 -22.33
N LEU A 734 28.31 23.87 -21.47
CA LEU A 734 28.79 22.49 -21.37
C LEU A 734 28.02 21.60 -22.33
N GLY A 735 28.67 20.55 -22.82
CA GLY A 735 28.01 19.47 -23.54
C GLY A 735 27.12 18.67 -22.59
N MET A 736 26.02 18.11 -23.10
CA MET A 736 25.11 17.31 -22.27
C MET A 736 24.43 16.26 -23.13
N GLU A 737 24.38 15.04 -22.62
CA GLU A 737 23.75 13.89 -23.24
C GLU A 737 22.92 13.14 -22.20
N VAL A 738 21.72 12.68 -22.57
CA VAL A 738 20.92 11.81 -21.71
C VAL A 738 21.29 10.37 -22.04
N ILE A 739 21.90 9.66 -21.08
CA ILE A 739 22.39 8.29 -21.28
C ILE A 739 21.30 7.27 -21.01
N SER A 740 20.56 7.45 -19.90
CA SER A 740 19.48 6.55 -19.47
C SER A 740 18.26 7.32 -19.02
N ASP A 741 17.07 6.78 -19.34
CA ASP A 741 15.79 7.26 -18.83
C ASP A 741 14.86 6.06 -18.58
N ILE A 742 14.77 5.66 -17.32
CA ILE A 742 13.87 4.60 -16.87
C ILE A 742 12.63 5.27 -16.28
N GLN A 743 11.48 5.05 -16.91
CA GLN A 743 10.18 5.45 -16.39
C GLN A 743 9.39 4.19 -15.99
N GLN A 744 9.19 3.99 -14.69
CA GLN A 744 8.37 2.90 -14.16
C GLN A 744 7.34 3.41 -13.14
N ALA A 745 6.25 2.67 -12.97
CA ALA A 745 5.22 2.97 -11.97
C ALA A 745 5.67 2.65 -10.52
N THR A 746 6.80 1.93 -10.36
CA THR A 746 7.40 1.57 -9.08
C THR A 746 8.49 2.59 -8.71
N PRO A 747 8.39 3.27 -7.55
CA PRO A 747 9.26 4.41 -7.20
C PRO A 747 10.70 4.06 -6.80
N PHE A 748 11.11 2.79 -6.86
CA PHE A 748 12.50 2.37 -6.64
C PHE A 748 13.28 2.13 -7.94
N GLU A 749 12.62 2.27 -9.10
CA GLU A 749 13.21 1.99 -10.42
C GLU A 749 13.16 3.20 -11.37
N ASP A 750 12.52 4.31 -10.98
CA ASP A 750 12.49 5.55 -11.77
C ASP A 750 13.80 6.34 -11.63
N SER A 751 14.53 6.48 -12.73
CA SER A 751 15.83 7.15 -12.75
C SER A 751 16.20 7.75 -14.12
N ILE A 752 17.01 8.81 -14.09
CA ILE A 752 17.62 9.44 -15.27
C ILE A 752 19.12 9.59 -15.03
N VAL A 753 19.93 9.24 -16.04
CA VAL A 753 21.38 9.44 -16.03
C VAL A 753 21.77 10.45 -17.10
N LEU A 754 22.38 11.56 -16.69
CA LEU A 754 22.92 12.59 -17.57
C LEU A 754 24.45 12.47 -17.65
N HIS A 755 25.01 12.67 -18.82
CA HIS A 755 26.44 12.87 -19.02
C HIS A 755 26.68 14.32 -19.39
N ILE A 756 27.28 15.09 -18.49
CA ILE A 756 27.62 16.51 -18.70
C ILE A 756 29.11 16.58 -19.01
N LYS A 757 29.42 17.07 -20.23
CA LYS A 757 30.75 17.10 -20.82
C LYS A 757 31.34 18.51 -20.78
N GLY A 758 32.55 18.64 -20.28
CA GLY A 758 33.34 19.85 -20.34
C GLY A 758 34.05 20.19 -19.03
N PHE A 759 35.05 21.03 -19.15
CA PHE A 759 35.95 21.46 -18.08
C PHE A 759 35.22 21.91 -16.80
N GLY A 760 35.54 21.23 -15.70
CA GLY A 760 35.03 21.45 -14.35
C GLY A 760 33.60 20.99 -14.10
N ALA A 761 32.97 20.25 -15.03
CA ALA A 761 31.60 19.80 -14.86
C ALA A 761 31.41 18.97 -13.58
N ALA A 762 32.36 18.06 -13.29
CA ALA A 762 32.38 17.32 -12.04
C ALA A 762 32.56 18.22 -10.82
N ALA A 763 33.53 19.16 -10.83
CA ALA A 763 33.79 20.07 -9.72
C ALA A 763 32.59 20.96 -9.39
N TYR A 764 31.92 21.55 -10.39
CA TYR A 764 30.76 22.41 -10.17
C TYR A 764 29.60 21.70 -9.49
N LEU A 765 29.40 20.41 -9.82
CA LEU A 765 28.28 19.62 -9.34
C LEU A 765 28.66 18.68 -8.18
N TYR A 766 29.93 18.55 -7.82
CA TYR A 766 30.41 17.55 -6.86
C TYR A 766 29.62 17.57 -5.54
N GLU A 767 29.43 18.77 -5.00
CA GLU A 767 28.70 18.99 -3.76
C GLU A 767 27.17 18.88 -3.91
N GLU A 768 26.63 18.72 -5.13
CA GLU A 768 25.20 18.45 -5.36
C GLU A 768 24.83 16.99 -5.02
N ARG A 769 25.82 16.16 -4.69
CA ARG A 769 25.60 14.78 -4.29
C ARG A 769 24.80 14.69 -3.00
N GLY A 770 23.70 13.94 -3.02
CA GLY A 770 22.83 13.69 -1.86
C GLY A 770 21.34 13.77 -2.20
N VAL A 771 20.50 14.07 -1.20
CA VAL A 771 19.04 14.02 -1.35
C VAL A 771 18.46 15.38 -1.72
N HIS A 772 17.69 15.43 -2.80
CA HIS A 772 16.89 16.57 -3.22
C HIS A 772 15.42 16.28 -2.89
N GLU A 773 14.74 17.21 -2.22
CA GLU A 773 13.36 17.01 -1.78
C GLU A 773 12.43 18.06 -2.36
N ILE A 774 11.38 17.64 -3.06
CA ILE A 774 10.36 18.50 -3.66
C ILE A 774 9.05 18.32 -2.90
N ASN A 775 8.52 19.40 -2.32
CA ASN A 775 7.26 19.43 -1.59
C ASN A 775 6.23 20.23 -2.39
N ARG A 776 5.12 19.63 -2.83
CA ARG A 776 4.04 20.33 -3.53
C ARG A 776 2.83 20.49 -2.64
N ASN A 777 2.31 21.72 -2.57
CA ASN A 777 1.01 22.02 -1.97
C ASN A 777 0.02 22.38 -3.08
N ASP A 778 -0.83 21.44 -3.50
CA ASP A 778 -1.92 21.76 -4.42
C ASP A 778 -3.15 22.24 -3.64
N SER A 779 -3.38 23.56 -3.67
CA SER A 779 -4.52 24.19 -2.99
C SER A 779 -5.89 23.81 -3.56
N ARG A 780 -5.98 23.17 -4.74
CA ARG A 780 -7.25 22.69 -5.31
C ARG A 780 -7.59 21.24 -4.95
N ALA A 781 -6.58 20.39 -4.73
CA ALA A 781 -6.77 18.96 -4.48
C ALA A 781 -6.68 18.55 -2.99
N GLN A 782 -6.39 19.49 -2.07
CA GLN A 782 -6.08 19.20 -0.65
C GLN A 782 -4.98 18.13 -0.46
N GLN A 783 -4.18 17.86 -1.48
CA GLN A 783 -3.18 16.81 -1.49
C GLN A 783 -1.78 17.44 -1.41
N LYS A 784 -0.98 16.96 -0.45
CA LYS A 784 0.43 17.33 -0.33
C LYS A 784 1.27 16.17 -0.83
N THR A 785 2.09 16.41 -1.85
CA THR A 785 3.01 15.39 -2.36
C THR A 785 4.44 15.75 -1.97
N ARG A 786 5.21 14.74 -1.57
CA ARG A 786 6.61 14.87 -1.17
C ARG A 786 7.45 13.88 -1.96
N GLU A 787 8.22 14.41 -2.88
CA GLU A 787 9.09 13.62 -3.77
C GLU A 787 10.53 13.74 -3.25
N ARG A 788 11.16 12.63 -2.87
CA ARG A 788 12.58 12.58 -2.50
C ARG A 788 13.36 11.91 -3.61
N LEU A 789 14.46 12.53 -3.99
CA LEU A 789 15.30 12.15 -5.11
C LEU A 789 16.74 12.06 -4.61
N ARG A 790 17.46 11.01 -4.99
CA ARG A 790 18.89 10.90 -4.77
C ARG A 790 19.61 11.38 -6.02
N VAL A 791 20.58 12.26 -5.84
CA VAL A 791 21.49 12.75 -6.87
C VAL A 791 22.86 12.18 -6.55
N ASP A 792 23.36 11.26 -7.36
CA ASP A 792 24.74 10.79 -7.30
C ASP A 792 25.54 11.51 -8.38
N VAL A 793 26.68 12.09 -7.97
CA VAL A 793 27.60 12.82 -8.84
C VAL A 793 28.85 11.98 -8.99
N LEU A 794 29.09 11.49 -10.20
CA LEU A 794 30.09 10.48 -10.52
C LEU A 794 31.08 11.08 -11.54
N PRO A 795 32.28 11.53 -11.12
CA PRO A 795 33.30 12.05 -12.03
C PRO A 795 33.68 11.01 -13.08
N ALA A 796 33.50 11.31 -14.37
CA ALA A 796 33.62 10.33 -15.44
C ALA A 796 35.07 9.86 -15.68
N GLU A 797 36.05 10.60 -15.15
CA GLU A 797 37.47 10.28 -15.23
C GLU A 797 37.84 9.24 -14.17
N CYS A 798 37.71 7.98 -14.54
CA CYS A 798 38.53 6.91 -14.00
C CYS A 798 39.48 6.45 -15.11
N THR A 799 40.76 6.33 -14.79
CA THR A 799 41.75 5.55 -15.52
C THR A 799 41.11 4.23 -15.91
N ARG A 800 41.25 3.85 -17.19
CA ARG A 800 40.55 2.79 -17.93
C ARG A 800 40.61 1.34 -17.37
N GLN A 801 40.80 1.12 -16.06
CA GLN A 801 41.20 -0.18 -15.51
C GLN A 801 40.58 -0.57 -14.15
N LEU A 802 39.40 -0.06 -13.76
CA LEU A 802 38.75 -0.57 -12.54
C LEU A 802 37.90 -1.83 -12.76
N ILE A 803 37.45 -2.09 -13.99
CA ILE A 803 36.61 -3.26 -14.34
C ILE A 803 37.06 -3.75 -15.72
N GLN A 804 37.68 -4.94 -15.80
CA GLN A 804 37.88 -5.61 -17.08
C GLN A 804 36.56 -6.17 -17.61
N PRO A 805 36.41 -6.44 -18.92
CA PRO A 805 35.18 -7.03 -19.49
C PRO A 805 34.76 -8.40 -18.88
N GLY A 806 35.56 -9.01 -18.00
CA GLY A 806 35.20 -10.19 -17.21
C GLY A 806 34.75 -9.91 -15.77
N ASP A 807 34.90 -8.69 -15.26
CA ASP A 807 34.62 -8.33 -13.87
C ASP A 807 33.17 -7.89 -13.66
N ALA A 808 32.38 -7.77 -14.73
CA ALA A 808 30.95 -7.48 -14.67
C ALA A 808 30.14 -8.35 -15.64
N THR A 809 29.02 -8.88 -15.18
CA THR A 809 28.04 -9.53 -16.05
C THR A 809 27.14 -8.47 -16.69
N VAL A 810 27.07 -8.46 -18.02
CA VAL A 810 26.26 -7.50 -18.80
C VAL A 810 25.15 -8.24 -19.53
N GLU A 811 23.90 -7.91 -19.22
CA GLU A 811 22.72 -8.42 -19.91
C GLU A 811 22.07 -7.29 -20.70
N VAL A 812 22.01 -7.45 -22.03
CA VAL A 812 21.38 -6.46 -22.93
C VAL A 812 20.13 -7.07 -23.55
N SER A 813 18.98 -6.43 -23.35
CA SER A 813 17.69 -6.84 -23.92
C SER A 813 17.01 -5.68 -24.64
N LYS A 814 16.27 -5.99 -25.72
CA LYS A 814 15.58 -4.98 -26.53
C LYS A 814 14.23 -4.62 -25.93
N ILE A 815 13.92 -3.33 -25.80
CA ILE A 815 12.61 -2.87 -25.33
C ILE A 815 11.66 -2.78 -26.53
N SER A 816 10.58 -3.58 -26.51
CA SER A 816 9.62 -3.74 -27.62
C SER A 816 8.60 -2.59 -27.72
N GLN A 817 8.27 -1.94 -26.60
CA GLN A 817 7.47 -0.71 -26.55
C GLN A 817 7.92 0.15 -25.36
N GLY A 818 8.50 1.31 -25.64
CA GLY A 818 8.89 2.28 -24.62
C GLY A 818 9.62 3.47 -25.24
N SER A 819 9.09 4.68 -25.04
CA SER A 819 9.82 5.93 -25.23
C SER A 819 10.23 6.46 -23.87
N GLY A 820 11.50 6.84 -23.69
CA GLY A 820 11.91 7.61 -22.52
C GLY A 820 11.26 8.99 -22.54
N ARG A 821 11.14 9.64 -21.38
CA ARG A 821 10.66 11.02 -21.26
C ARG A 821 11.58 12.02 -21.97
N LEU A 822 12.89 11.73 -22.00
CA LEU A 822 13.93 12.54 -22.63
C LEU A 822 14.66 11.82 -23.78
N ILE A 823 14.36 10.55 -24.04
CA ILE A 823 15.00 9.72 -25.09
C ILE A 823 13.97 9.28 -26.12
N ASN A 824 14.11 9.78 -27.36
CA ASN A 824 13.15 9.58 -28.46
C ASN A 824 13.50 8.42 -29.42
N LYS A 825 14.36 7.48 -29.04
CA LYS A 825 14.95 6.44 -29.91
C LYS A 825 14.76 5.03 -29.32
N PRO A 826 14.91 3.94 -30.11
CA PRO A 826 14.80 2.58 -29.59
C PRO A 826 15.75 2.36 -28.39
N LEU A 827 15.18 1.82 -27.31
CA LEU A 827 15.87 1.65 -26.03
C LEU A 827 16.31 0.18 -25.87
N TRP A 828 17.55 0.02 -25.41
CA TRP A 828 18.09 -1.22 -24.88
C TRP A 828 18.01 -1.17 -23.36
N ASN A 829 17.45 -2.21 -22.75
CA ASN A 829 17.57 -2.42 -21.32
C ASN A 829 18.90 -3.12 -21.06
N VAL A 830 19.74 -2.49 -20.25
CA VAL A 830 21.06 -2.97 -19.88
C VAL A 830 21.06 -3.21 -18.38
N ARG A 831 21.36 -4.44 -17.98
CA ARG A 831 21.60 -4.81 -16.58
C ARG A 831 23.06 -5.18 -16.43
N LEU A 832 23.73 -4.48 -15.52
CA LEU A 832 25.14 -4.65 -15.20
C LEU A 832 25.22 -5.15 -13.76
N VAL A 833 26.01 -6.19 -13.50
CA VAL A 833 26.32 -6.62 -12.12
C VAL A 833 27.83 -6.75 -11.99
N HIS A 834 28.42 -6.00 -11.07
CA HIS A 834 29.83 -6.11 -10.75
C HIS A 834 30.09 -7.39 -9.94
N SER A 835 30.97 -8.26 -10.43
CA SER A 835 31.13 -9.62 -9.93
C SER A 835 31.69 -9.67 -8.50
N GLU A 836 32.56 -8.75 -8.11
CA GLU A 836 33.18 -8.75 -6.77
C GLU A 836 32.28 -8.12 -5.69
N THR A 837 31.63 -7.00 -6.01
CA THR A 837 30.82 -6.25 -5.03
C THR A 837 29.34 -6.61 -5.07
N MET A 838 28.91 -7.39 -6.07
CA MET A 838 27.51 -7.71 -6.38
C MET A 838 26.63 -6.46 -6.59
N LEU A 839 27.24 -5.29 -6.85
CA LEU A 839 26.50 -4.06 -7.15
C LEU A 839 25.87 -4.18 -8.53
N SER A 840 24.55 -4.00 -8.59
CA SER A 840 23.80 -4.03 -9.84
C SER A 840 23.36 -2.64 -10.28
N LEU A 841 23.50 -2.32 -11.56
CA LEU A 841 23.00 -1.10 -12.19
C LEU A 841 22.11 -1.46 -13.39
N GLN A 842 20.92 -0.85 -13.47
CA GLN A 842 19.99 -1.03 -14.59
C GLN A 842 19.83 0.29 -15.34
N MET A 843 19.87 0.25 -16.67
CA MET A 843 19.81 1.43 -17.54
C MET A 843 18.95 1.17 -18.78
N ASN A 844 18.24 2.20 -19.26
CA ASN A 844 17.53 2.17 -20.54
C ASN A 844 18.22 3.13 -21.51
N MET A 845 19.06 2.59 -22.40
CA MET A 845 19.97 3.37 -23.24
C MET A 845 19.55 3.38 -24.70
N ALA A 846 19.72 4.51 -25.40
CA ALA A 846 19.55 4.59 -26.85
C ALA A 846 20.89 4.47 -27.59
N GLY A 847 20.88 3.74 -28.69
CA GLY A 847 22.06 3.53 -29.53
C GLY A 847 22.03 2.22 -30.30
N GLU A 848 23.15 1.89 -30.94
CA GLU A 848 23.35 0.62 -31.63
C GLU A 848 23.85 -0.43 -30.63
N GLN A 849 23.32 -1.66 -30.70
CA GLN A 849 23.56 -2.72 -29.71
C GLN A 849 25.04 -2.90 -29.34
N HIS A 850 25.93 -2.91 -30.36
CA HIS A 850 27.36 -3.15 -30.17
C HIS A 850 28.10 -2.01 -29.44
N THR A 851 27.49 -0.82 -29.33
CA THR A 851 28.05 0.34 -28.61
C THR A 851 27.50 0.48 -27.20
N ILE A 852 26.44 -0.27 -26.84
CA ILE A 852 25.74 -0.09 -25.57
C ILE A 852 26.59 -0.53 -24.39
N GLU A 853 27.25 -1.69 -24.51
CA GLU A 853 28.10 -2.24 -23.45
C GLU A 853 29.31 -1.34 -23.18
N GLU A 854 30.00 -0.90 -24.23
CA GLU A 854 31.15 0.02 -24.14
C GLU A 854 30.80 1.35 -23.46
N ARG A 855 29.56 1.82 -23.63
CA ARG A 855 29.07 3.06 -23.01
C ARG A 855 28.56 2.87 -21.59
N ALA A 856 28.16 1.67 -21.22
CA ALA A 856 27.57 1.34 -19.93
C ALA A 856 28.63 0.98 -18.86
N LEU A 857 29.70 0.29 -19.28
CA LEU A 857 30.79 -0.15 -18.38
C LEU A 857 31.49 1.00 -17.63
N PRO A 858 31.84 2.15 -18.25
CA PRO A 858 32.47 3.26 -17.53
C PRO A 858 31.60 3.80 -16.39
N ILE A 859 30.27 3.80 -16.56
CA ILE A 859 29.33 4.30 -15.54
C ILE A 859 29.27 3.35 -14.35
N LEU A 860 29.30 2.04 -14.60
CA LEU A 860 29.41 1.03 -13.54
C LEU A 860 30.74 1.18 -12.78
N ALA A 861 31.86 1.35 -13.50
CA ALA A 861 33.17 1.51 -12.90
C ALA A 861 33.23 2.73 -11.97
N THR A 862 32.76 3.89 -12.44
CA THR A 862 32.70 5.09 -11.60
C THR A 862 31.72 4.92 -10.44
N TYR A 863 30.60 4.21 -10.63
CA TYR A 863 29.63 3.96 -9.56
C TYR A 863 30.20 3.04 -8.46
N VAL A 864 30.95 2.00 -8.83
CA VAL A 864 31.64 1.10 -7.91
C VAL A 864 32.74 1.85 -7.15
N ASP A 865 33.60 2.60 -7.85
CA ASP A 865 34.63 3.45 -7.24
C ASP A 865 34.01 4.43 -6.24
N ALA A 866 32.95 5.11 -6.67
CA ALA A 866 32.24 6.07 -5.85
C ALA A 866 31.54 5.46 -4.65
N ILE A 867 31.29 4.14 -4.60
CA ILE A 867 30.75 3.41 -3.44
C ILE A 867 31.88 2.88 -2.54
N GLN A 868 32.93 2.30 -3.12
CA GLN A 868 34.06 1.72 -2.37
C GLN A 868 34.89 2.79 -1.65
N SER A 869 35.04 3.97 -2.25
CA SER A 869 35.66 5.13 -1.61
C SER A 869 34.83 5.74 -0.45
N ARG A 870 33.58 5.27 -0.22
CA ARG A 870 32.71 5.76 0.86
C ARG A 870 33.02 5.07 2.18
N GLY A 871 33.92 5.67 2.97
CA GLY A 871 33.78 5.59 4.42
C GLY A 871 32.36 6.08 4.81
N ALA A 872 31.70 5.39 5.74
CA ALA A 872 30.30 5.60 6.10
C ALA A 872 29.93 7.10 6.32
N ILE A 873 28.70 7.45 5.93
CA ILE A 873 27.97 8.73 6.09
C ILE A 873 27.93 9.61 4.83
N ASP A 874 26.89 9.45 3.99
CA ASP A 874 26.19 10.60 3.36
C ASP A 874 24.81 10.26 2.72
N GLU A 875 24.29 9.04 2.88
CA GLU A 875 23.10 8.58 2.13
C GLU A 875 21.78 9.29 2.50
N GLY A 876 21.77 10.07 3.58
CA GLY A 876 20.56 10.79 4.05
C GLY A 876 20.66 12.31 4.01
N ARG A 877 21.78 12.89 3.58
CA ARG A 877 21.99 14.34 3.65
C ARG A 877 21.13 15.03 2.60
N ILE A 878 20.16 15.82 3.05
CA ILE A 878 19.35 16.65 2.17
C ILE A 878 20.23 17.81 1.68
N VAL A 879 20.54 17.85 0.40
CA VAL A 879 21.30 18.90 -0.29
C VAL A 879 20.40 20.12 -0.50
N ARG A 880 19.21 19.90 -1.06
CA ARG A 880 18.30 21.00 -1.44
C ARG A 880 16.83 20.64 -1.24
N LEU A 881 16.06 21.60 -0.72
CA LEU A 881 14.62 21.52 -0.50
C LEU A 881 13.89 22.49 -1.43
N TYR A 882 12.90 22.00 -2.18
CA TYR A 882 12.08 22.77 -3.11
C TYR A 882 10.63 22.78 -2.61
N GLU A 883 10.19 23.89 -2.02
CA GLU A 883 8.82 24.09 -1.54
C GLU A 883 8.00 24.73 -2.67
N LEU A 884 7.16 23.95 -3.35
CA LEU A 884 6.29 24.38 -4.46
C LEU A 884 4.90 24.76 -3.94
N GLY A 885 4.50 26.02 -4.12
CA GLY A 885 3.22 26.57 -3.66
C GLY A 885 3.09 28.06 -4.00
N ARG A 886 2.09 28.75 -3.42
CA ARG A 886 1.81 30.19 -3.71
C ARG A 886 2.97 31.14 -3.39
N ALA A 887 3.83 30.77 -2.44
CA ALA A 887 5.08 31.47 -2.12
C ALA A 887 6.22 30.45 -2.16
N GLY A 888 6.51 29.91 -3.35
CA GLY A 888 7.48 28.85 -3.51
C GLY A 888 8.89 29.30 -3.08
N VAL A 889 9.63 28.42 -2.42
CA VAL A 889 10.98 28.70 -1.93
C VAL A 889 11.87 27.49 -2.15
N VAL A 890 13.10 27.73 -2.63
CA VAL A 890 14.16 26.73 -2.65
C VAL A 890 15.19 27.07 -1.58
N ARG A 891 15.61 26.07 -0.82
CA ARG A 891 16.60 26.20 0.26
C ARG A 891 17.72 25.18 0.04
N ASP A 892 18.94 25.67 -0.08
CA ASP A 892 20.12 24.81 -0.08
C ASP A 892 20.62 24.63 1.36
N ARG A 893 20.82 23.38 1.78
CA ARG A 893 21.18 23.04 3.15
C ARG A 893 22.67 23.09 3.41
N ARG A 894 23.50 23.04 2.37
CA ARG A 894 24.96 23.16 2.50
C ARG A 894 25.36 24.61 2.67
N THR A 895 24.70 25.50 1.91
CA THR A 895 25.04 26.93 1.89
C THR A 895 24.11 27.79 2.76
N ASN A 896 22.98 27.24 3.22
CA ASN A 896 21.88 27.96 3.88
C ASN A 896 21.23 29.07 3.01
N ILE A 897 21.56 29.14 1.73
CA ILE A 897 21.00 30.12 0.81
C ILE A 897 19.54 29.76 0.49
N ARG A 898 18.68 30.78 0.49
CA ARG A 898 17.26 30.66 0.16
C ARG A 898 16.91 31.52 -1.05
N SER A 899 15.98 31.06 -1.87
CA SER A 899 15.49 31.81 -3.03
C SER A 899 14.00 31.59 -3.24
N GLY A 900 13.24 32.68 -3.34
CA GLY A 900 11.83 32.66 -3.72
C GLY A 900 11.58 32.52 -5.23
N HIS A 901 12.64 32.52 -6.05
CA HIS A 901 12.52 32.46 -7.51
C HIS A 901 12.62 31.02 -8.03
N VAL A 902 11.66 30.19 -7.64
CA VAL A 902 11.61 28.76 -7.96
C VAL A 902 11.67 28.50 -9.48
N ASP A 903 10.97 29.32 -10.28
CA ASP A 903 10.93 29.16 -11.74
C ASP A 903 12.30 29.39 -12.38
N LYS A 904 13.08 30.36 -11.88
CA LYS A 904 14.45 30.60 -12.36
C LYS A 904 15.36 29.43 -12.02
N ILE A 905 15.17 28.83 -10.85
CA ILE A 905 15.95 27.67 -10.40
C ILE A 905 15.69 26.48 -11.33
N PHE A 906 14.43 26.12 -11.59
CA PHE A 906 14.10 25.06 -12.57
C PHE A 906 14.39 25.46 -14.03
N ALA A 907 14.69 26.74 -14.30
CA ALA A 907 15.26 27.20 -15.56
C ALA A 907 16.80 27.08 -15.62
N GLY A 908 17.43 26.55 -14.56
CA GLY A 908 18.85 26.26 -14.49
C GLY A 908 19.70 27.33 -13.78
N HIS A 909 19.09 28.34 -13.15
CA HIS A 909 19.81 29.37 -12.37
C HIS A 909 20.11 28.89 -10.95
N ILE A 910 21.11 28.01 -10.81
CA ILE A 910 21.49 27.38 -9.54
C ILE A 910 22.87 27.82 -9.00
N ASP A 911 23.57 28.72 -9.69
CA ASP A 911 24.97 29.07 -9.42
C ASP A 911 25.20 29.52 -7.99
N ARG A 912 24.28 30.34 -7.47
CA ARG A 912 24.30 30.79 -6.08
C ARG A 912 24.39 29.66 -5.05
N PHE A 913 24.01 28.44 -5.41
CA PHE A 913 24.02 27.29 -4.52
C PHE A 913 25.24 26.39 -4.71
N LEU A 914 25.92 26.48 -5.86
CA LEU A 914 27.06 25.64 -6.17
C LEU A 914 28.28 26.06 -5.35
N ARG A 915 29.13 25.10 -5.03
CA ARG A 915 30.43 25.29 -4.39
C ARG A 915 31.43 24.32 -5.00
N LEU A 916 32.65 24.78 -5.19
CA LEU A 916 33.73 23.92 -5.63
C LEU A 916 34.31 23.20 -4.41
N PRO A 917 34.51 21.88 -4.47
CA PRO A 917 35.34 21.19 -3.49
C PRO A 917 36.78 21.71 -3.61
N ARG A 918 37.54 21.72 -2.51
CA ARG A 918 38.99 21.96 -2.64
C ARG A 918 39.62 20.73 -3.28
N PHE A 919 40.44 20.94 -4.30
CA PHE A 919 41.30 19.88 -4.81
C PHE A 919 42.34 19.60 -3.73
N VAL A 920 42.14 18.51 -3.00
CA VAL A 920 43.18 17.98 -2.11
C VAL A 920 44.00 17.07 -2.98
N THR A 921 45.29 17.37 -3.09
CA THR A 921 46.26 16.43 -3.64
C THR A 921 46.26 15.20 -2.72
N ASP A 922 45.75 14.08 -3.24
CA ASP A 922 45.93 12.76 -2.61
C ASP A 922 47.40 12.34 -2.68
#